data_AF-A0A8I2FZK1-F1
#
_entry.id   AF-A0A8I2FZK1-F1
#
_cell.length_a   1.000
_cell.length_b   1.000
_cell.length_c   1.000
_cell.angle_alpha   90.00
_cell.angle_beta   90.00
_cell.angle_gamma   90.00
#
_symmetry.space_group_name_H-M   'P 1'
#
loop_
_entity.id
_entity.type
_entity.pdbx_description
1 polymer ?
#
loop_
_entity_poly.entity_id
_entity_poly.type
_entity_poly.pdbx_seq_one_letter_code
_entity_poly.pdbx_strand_id
1 'polypeptide(L)'
;MKYWRQFLVLNLIVALLSLGAGNNTLFSKVIPGYMPEPFKDVKLFRVYFDEIDTAHNIVITMNALESKYEKGYVIVEVTTSEEYDRLLSTGLKIEEIPNPLADKIAAMQEAALVQTAGIPGYPCYRTVEETFTTAASIAANYPGLATWTDQGDSWEKTNGSGGYDLYVLKLTNSAVAGPKPKLFLTGAIHAREYTTAELLTRLAEYLVNNYDIDPDVTWMLDHHEIHMMLHANPDGRKQAETGLSWRKNTNQNYCGPTSNYRGADLNRNFEFKWNSFSGSSGDPCDLLYRGPYAASEPETQAIQNYIRAQFPNQRGPNNTDPAPLDTTGIYLDMHSHGRQVRYQSRWTSDQVEPVPNVTELITLARKIGYFNSHSVYGTTPDGTSKLFGYGEMGIPAYTVELGTAFFESCTYFENTLVPDNIPALLYALKVARTPYMTSAGPDAVNPALSAGSTLPGIPAGTGVTLTATMDDTRYNDNTGSEPWQNIAGAEYYVDVPPWASGPEPFAYDMSPADGNFNSPVEAAQATIDTTGWSEGRHIIFVRGQDADGNWGAFSAVFLYINNSGGNPPAAPTNLTAGAVFWRQINLAWTDNSDNETSFKIERSTDGNTFSEIDSVEANVTSYRDTTVAENTIYWYRVRAANFYGDSGYSNISSAATPQRKLGTGKEKILAAGGKKG
;
A
#
# COMPACT_ATOMS: atom_id res chain seq x y z
N MET A 1 31.88 0.71 63.58
CA MET A 1 31.53 1.98 64.27
C MET A 1 31.41 3.04 63.18
N LYS A 2 30.20 3.42 62.71
CA LYS A 2 29.40 4.59 63.17
C LYS A 2 30.28 5.86 63.25
N TYR A 3 30.08 6.98 62.54
CA TYR A 3 28.85 7.64 62.06
C TYR A 3 29.18 8.94 61.24
N TRP A 4 28.31 9.28 60.26
CA TRP A 4 27.86 10.62 59.74
C TRP A 4 28.82 11.51 58.92
N ARG A 5 28.39 12.37 57.97
CA ARG A 5 27.25 12.50 57.01
C ARG A 5 27.52 13.83 56.26
N GLN A 6 27.14 13.90 54.97
CA GLN A 6 26.64 15.08 54.22
C GLN A 6 27.49 15.84 53.16
N PHE A 7 26.90 15.79 51.94
CA PHE A 7 26.61 16.83 50.92
C PHE A 7 27.64 17.37 49.91
N LEU A 8 27.18 17.33 48.65
CA LEU A 8 27.45 18.19 47.48
C LEU A 8 28.86 18.16 46.86
N VAL A 9 28.97 17.47 45.71
CA VAL A 9 30.08 17.66 44.76
C VAL A 9 29.56 18.53 43.61
N LEU A 10 29.98 19.79 43.64
CA LEU A 10 30.13 20.65 42.47
C LEU A 10 31.65 20.72 42.24
N ASN A 11 32.15 20.30 41.08
CA ASN A 11 33.55 20.55 40.72
C ASN A 11 33.63 21.24 39.36
N LEU A 12 33.95 22.53 39.46
CA LEU A 12 34.66 23.35 38.50
C LEU A 12 36.14 22.90 38.44
N ILE A 13 36.87 23.30 37.38
CA ILE A 13 38.35 23.44 37.18
C ILE A 13 38.83 22.64 35.96
N VAL A 14 39.63 23.14 35.00
CA VAL A 14 40.24 24.45 34.67
C VAL A 14 40.74 24.34 33.22
N ALA A 15 40.66 25.45 32.47
CA ALA A 15 41.35 25.63 31.20
C ALA A 15 42.77 26.19 31.44
N LEU A 16 43.77 25.65 30.73
CA LEU A 16 45.14 26.19 30.70
C LEU A 16 45.43 26.81 29.33
N LEU A 17 45.88 28.05 29.38
CA LEU A 17 46.27 28.92 28.26
C LEU A 17 47.57 28.48 27.59
N SER A 18 47.64 28.65 26.27
CA SER A 18 48.88 29.01 25.57
C SER A 18 48.58 30.12 24.56
N LEU A 19 49.25 31.26 24.73
CA LEU A 19 49.20 32.45 23.89
C LEU A 19 50.00 32.24 22.60
N GLY A 20 49.41 32.62 21.47
CA GLY A 20 50.07 32.87 20.20
C GLY A 20 49.25 33.90 19.42
N ALA A 21 49.81 35.08 19.20
CA ALA A 21 49.12 36.27 18.71
C ALA A 21 48.81 36.23 17.20
N GLY A 22 47.69 36.86 16.80
CA GLY A 22 47.55 37.46 15.48
C GLY A 22 46.22 37.27 14.76
N ASN A 23 45.45 38.36 14.67
CA ASN A 23 44.43 38.71 13.68
C ASN A 23 42.98 38.17 13.83
N ASN A 24 42.12 39.12 14.22
CA ASN A 24 40.74 39.37 13.78
C ASN A 24 39.84 38.16 13.49
N THR A 25 38.92 37.86 14.41
CA THR A 25 37.50 37.65 14.09
C THR A 25 36.69 37.80 15.39
N LEU A 26 35.63 38.63 15.32
CA LEU A 26 34.66 38.83 16.39
C LEU A 26 33.89 37.54 16.65
N PHE A 27 34.19 36.83 17.74
CA PHE A 27 33.27 35.85 18.32
C PHE A 27 32.40 36.57 19.35
N SER A 28 31.15 36.84 18.99
CA SER A 28 30.14 37.30 19.94
C SER A 28 29.75 36.14 20.87
N LYS A 29 30.03 36.34 22.16
CA LYS A 29 29.42 35.64 23.30
C LYS A 29 27.90 35.55 23.11
N VAL A 30 27.35 34.33 23.04
CA VAL A 30 25.89 34.11 23.15
C VAL A 30 25.51 34.13 24.63
N ILE A 31 24.56 34.99 24.96
CA ILE A 31 23.88 35.09 26.26
C ILE A 31 22.71 34.09 26.23
N PRO A 32 22.48 33.28 27.29
CA PRO A 32 21.30 32.43 27.35
C PRO A 32 20.08 33.30 27.69
N GLY A 33 19.15 33.41 26.74
CA GLY A 33 17.95 34.22 26.84
C GLY A 33 17.68 35.02 25.58
N TYR A 34 17.41 34.33 24.48
CA TYR A 34 16.80 34.92 23.29
C TYR A 34 15.89 33.85 22.69
N MET A 35 14.57 34.03 22.79
CA MET A 35 13.64 33.38 21.86
C MET A 35 13.82 34.13 20.54
N PRO A 36 14.39 33.52 19.49
CA PRO A 36 14.31 34.12 18.18
C PRO A 36 12.84 34.05 17.76
N GLU A 37 12.33 35.14 17.22
CA GLU A 37 11.07 35.09 16.47
C GLU A 37 11.10 33.90 15.50
N PRO A 38 9.97 33.19 15.27
CA PRO A 38 9.90 32.19 14.22
C PRO A 38 10.42 32.82 12.91
N PHE A 39 11.13 32.04 12.09
CA PHE A 39 11.51 32.53 10.77
C PHE A 39 10.27 33.10 10.10
N LYS A 40 10.32 34.39 9.75
CA LYS A 40 9.18 35.07 9.14
C LYS A 40 8.83 34.45 7.78
N ASP A 41 9.80 33.78 7.16
CA ASP A 41 9.70 33.12 5.87
C ASP A 41 10.30 31.70 5.95
N VAL A 42 9.57 30.70 5.44
CA VAL A 42 10.01 29.30 5.31
C VAL A 42 11.21 29.21 4.37
N LYS A 43 12.28 28.55 4.79
CA LYS A 43 13.50 28.37 3.99
C LYS A 43 13.68 26.92 3.56
N LEU A 44 14.20 26.73 2.35
CA LEU A 44 14.55 25.42 1.82
C LEU A 44 16.06 25.31 1.65
N PHE A 45 16.61 24.15 1.98
CA PHE A 45 18.04 23.87 1.83
C PHE A 45 18.25 22.57 1.07
N ARG A 46 19.17 22.57 0.09
CA ARG A 46 19.83 21.34 -0.34
C ARG A 46 20.85 20.95 0.71
N VAL A 47 20.75 19.73 1.20
CA VAL A 47 21.69 19.14 2.17
C VAL A 47 22.41 18.01 1.46
N TYR A 48 23.70 18.20 1.20
CA TYR A 48 24.51 17.27 0.44
C TYR A 48 25.03 16.15 1.34
N PHE A 49 25.14 14.95 0.78
CA PHE A 49 25.65 13.78 1.47
C PHE A 49 26.50 12.93 0.51
N ASP A 50 27.46 12.18 1.08
CA ASP A 50 28.30 11.24 0.33
C ASP A 50 27.82 9.79 0.50
N GLU A 51 27.16 9.48 1.62
CA GLU A 51 26.64 8.15 1.95
C GLU A 51 25.11 8.18 2.08
N ILE A 52 24.43 7.19 1.49
CA ILE A 52 22.97 7.13 1.48
C ILE A 52 22.38 7.01 2.90
N ASP A 53 23.07 6.35 3.83
CA ASP A 53 22.66 6.27 5.24
C ASP A 53 22.59 7.65 5.90
N THR A 54 23.45 8.59 5.50
CA THR A 54 23.37 9.98 5.97
C THR A 54 22.09 10.65 5.46
N ALA A 55 21.76 10.46 4.18
CA ALA A 55 20.51 10.97 3.60
C ALA A 55 19.28 10.40 4.32
N HIS A 56 19.28 9.09 4.56
CA HIS A 56 18.22 8.38 5.27
C HIS A 56 18.03 8.88 6.70
N ASN A 57 19.12 9.16 7.42
CA ASN A 57 19.04 9.76 8.76
C ASN A 57 18.47 11.19 8.74
N ILE A 58 18.79 12.00 7.72
CA ILE A 58 18.17 13.33 7.55
C ILE A 58 16.67 13.19 7.30
N VAL A 59 16.24 12.28 6.43
CA VAL A 59 14.82 12.02 6.15
C VAL A 59 14.07 11.52 7.39
N ILE A 60 14.72 10.77 8.28
CA ILE A 60 14.12 10.33 9.56
C ILE A 60 13.98 11.49 10.56
N THR A 61 14.97 12.39 10.61
CA THR A 61 15.12 13.33 11.73
C THR A 61 14.72 14.77 11.41
N MET A 62 14.56 15.11 10.13
CA MET A 62 14.28 16.47 9.65
C MET A 62 13.07 16.49 8.73
N ASN A 63 12.51 17.68 8.48
CA ASN A 63 11.40 17.89 7.56
C ASN A 63 11.91 17.88 6.09
N ALA A 64 12.38 16.72 5.63
CA ALA A 64 12.84 16.52 4.26
C ALA A 64 11.64 16.46 3.30
N LEU A 65 11.58 17.37 2.33
CA LEU A 65 10.51 17.45 1.34
C LEU A 65 10.72 16.51 0.16
N GLU A 66 11.99 16.34 -0.24
CA GLU A 66 12.39 15.50 -1.36
C GLU A 66 13.79 14.91 -1.15
N SER A 67 14.01 13.72 -1.68
CA SER A 67 15.30 13.04 -1.72
C SER A 67 15.79 12.90 -3.16
N LYS A 68 16.96 13.46 -3.48
CA LYS A 68 17.61 13.27 -4.79
C LYS A 68 18.81 12.37 -4.61
N TYR A 69 18.53 11.10 -4.28
CA TYR A 69 19.56 10.16 -3.87
C TYR A 69 20.69 10.03 -4.90
N GLU A 70 20.30 9.93 -6.17
CA GLU A 70 21.20 9.77 -7.32
C GLU A 70 21.99 11.05 -7.63
N LYS A 71 21.63 12.19 -7.01
CA LYS A 71 22.32 13.48 -7.12
C LYS A 71 23.09 13.87 -5.85
N GLY A 72 23.05 13.05 -4.80
CA GLY A 72 23.79 13.27 -3.55
C GLY A 72 23.26 14.42 -2.69
N TYR A 73 21.95 14.74 -2.74
CA TYR A 73 21.35 15.71 -1.80
C TYR A 73 19.89 15.41 -1.46
N VAL A 74 19.45 15.93 -0.31
CA VAL A 74 18.04 16.00 0.10
C VAL A 74 17.61 17.46 0.21
N ILE A 75 16.32 17.74 0.01
CA ILE A 75 15.74 19.08 0.19
C ILE A 75 15.05 19.11 1.55
N VAL A 76 15.51 19.98 2.44
CA VAL A 76 14.97 20.14 3.80
C VAL A 76 14.28 21.49 3.93
N GLU A 77 13.06 21.46 4.48
CA GLU A 77 12.32 22.64 4.88
C GLU A 77 12.65 23.02 6.33
N VAL A 78 12.97 24.28 6.55
CA VAL A 78 13.33 24.85 7.84
C VAL A 78 12.39 26.00 8.15
N THR A 79 11.67 25.88 9.26
CA THR A 79 10.62 26.78 9.71
C THR A 79 10.98 27.47 11.04
N THR A 80 11.92 26.91 11.80
CA THR A 80 12.37 27.46 13.09
C THR A 80 13.88 27.63 13.17
N SER A 81 14.34 28.54 14.04
CA SER A 81 15.77 28.70 14.34
C SER A 81 16.39 27.42 14.90
N GLU A 82 15.63 26.65 15.68
CA GLU A 82 16.09 25.36 16.22
C GLU A 82 16.32 24.32 15.12
N GLU A 83 15.42 24.23 14.13
CA GLU A 83 15.62 23.37 12.96
C GLU A 83 16.86 23.79 12.16
N TYR A 84 17.10 25.10 12.03
CA TYR A 84 18.29 25.61 11.36
C TYR A 84 19.58 25.27 12.13
N ASP A 85 19.59 25.44 13.45
CA ASP A 85 20.72 25.07 14.30
C ASP A 85 20.97 23.55 14.27
N ARG A 86 19.92 22.74 14.27
CA ARG A 86 20.01 21.28 14.06
C ARG A 86 20.60 20.97 12.68
N LEU A 87 20.18 21.66 11.63
CA LEU A 87 20.73 21.50 10.29
C LEU A 87 22.22 21.81 10.25
N LEU A 88 22.65 22.93 10.86
CA LEU A 88 24.06 23.30 10.96
C LEU A 88 24.87 22.28 11.78
N SER A 89 24.28 21.72 12.84
CA SER A 89 24.93 20.73 13.70
C SER A 89 25.27 19.42 13.00
N THR A 90 24.66 19.14 11.84
CA THR A 90 25.00 17.96 11.02
C THR A 90 26.43 18.02 10.47
N GLY A 91 27.02 19.23 10.35
CA GLY A 91 28.32 19.44 9.72
C GLY A 91 28.32 19.22 8.20
N LEU A 92 27.16 18.98 7.59
CA LEU A 92 27.01 18.74 6.16
C LEU A 92 27.06 20.04 5.36
N LYS A 93 27.45 19.92 4.08
CA LYS A 93 27.34 21.04 3.15
C LYS A 93 25.86 21.32 2.89
N ILE A 94 25.45 22.58 3.08
CA ILE A 94 24.09 23.05 2.81
C ILE A 94 24.08 24.22 1.83
N GLU A 95 23.02 24.33 1.04
CA GLU A 95 22.77 25.43 0.09
C GLU A 95 21.31 25.87 0.21
N GLU A 96 21.07 27.13 0.59
CA GLU A 96 19.73 27.71 0.58
C GLU A 96 19.21 27.82 -0.86
N ILE A 97 17.98 27.39 -1.11
CA ILE A 97 17.34 27.44 -2.42
C ILE A 97 16.01 28.22 -2.35
N PRO A 98 15.54 28.80 -3.47
CA PRO A 98 14.23 29.44 -3.51
C PRO A 98 13.10 28.47 -3.14
N ASN A 99 12.07 28.98 -2.47
CA ASN A 99 10.87 28.22 -2.15
C ASN A 99 9.87 28.28 -3.33
N PRO A 100 9.62 27.18 -4.07
CA PRO A 100 8.76 27.19 -5.25
C PRO A 100 7.27 27.07 -4.93
N LEU A 101 6.86 27.15 -3.66
CA LEU A 101 5.48 26.88 -3.24
C LEU A 101 4.45 27.76 -3.97
N ALA A 102 4.73 29.05 -4.13
CA ALA A 102 3.82 29.97 -4.82
C ALA A 102 3.63 29.59 -6.30
N ASP A 103 4.74 29.28 -6.99
CA ASP A 103 4.72 28.85 -8.39
C ASP A 103 3.99 27.51 -8.55
N LYS A 104 4.19 26.57 -7.60
CA LYS A 104 3.49 25.29 -7.57
C LYS A 104 1.99 25.47 -7.43
N ILE A 105 1.54 26.31 -6.49
CA ILE A 105 0.10 26.57 -6.28
C ILE A 105 -0.50 27.20 -7.53
N ALA A 106 0.17 28.18 -8.15
CA ALA A 106 -0.29 28.78 -9.39
C ALA A 106 -0.42 27.74 -10.53
N ALA A 107 0.59 26.89 -10.70
CA ALA A 107 0.57 25.83 -11.71
C ALA A 107 -0.57 24.81 -11.47
N MET A 108 -0.85 24.46 -10.21
CA MET A 108 -1.97 23.58 -9.87
C MET A 108 -3.34 24.25 -10.12
N GLN A 109 -3.47 25.55 -9.85
CA GLN A 109 -4.68 26.30 -10.18
C GLN A 109 -4.92 26.37 -11.69
N GLU A 110 -3.86 26.55 -12.49
CA GLU A 110 -3.96 26.50 -13.95
C GLU A 110 -4.34 25.10 -14.44
N ALA A 111 -3.72 24.05 -13.89
CA ALA A 111 -4.06 22.66 -14.22
C ALA A 111 -5.53 22.35 -13.90
N ALA A 112 -6.07 22.85 -12.79
CA ALA A 112 -7.47 22.64 -12.39
C ALA A 112 -8.49 23.23 -13.39
N LEU A 113 -8.08 24.15 -14.27
CA LEU A 113 -8.96 24.72 -15.31
C LEU A 113 -9.17 23.79 -16.51
N VAL A 114 -8.26 22.83 -16.72
CA VAL A 114 -8.22 21.97 -17.93
C VAL A 114 -8.26 20.48 -17.61
N GLN A 115 -7.80 20.09 -16.42
CA GLN A 115 -7.78 18.71 -15.96
C GLN A 115 -9.17 18.30 -15.46
N THR A 116 -9.64 17.15 -15.93
CA THR A 116 -11.01 16.65 -15.65
C THR A 116 -11.06 15.52 -14.62
N ALA A 117 -9.91 14.94 -14.27
CA ALA A 117 -9.80 13.86 -13.29
C ALA A 117 -8.42 13.88 -12.62
N GLY A 118 -8.34 13.34 -11.41
CA GLY A 118 -7.13 13.33 -10.59
C GLY A 118 -6.84 14.67 -9.92
N ILE A 119 -5.83 14.69 -9.05
CA ILE A 119 -5.37 15.89 -8.36
C ILE A 119 -4.73 16.86 -9.37
N PRO A 120 -5.06 18.17 -9.39
CA PRO A 120 -4.50 19.11 -10.36
C PRO A 120 -2.97 19.08 -10.44
N GLY A 121 -2.44 18.94 -11.65
CA GLY A 121 -0.99 18.83 -11.91
C GLY A 121 -0.41 17.43 -11.67
N TYR A 122 -1.20 16.50 -11.11
CA TYR A 122 -0.83 15.11 -10.89
C TYR A 122 -1.98 14.15 -11.26
N PRO A 123 -2.31 14.01 -12.56
CA PRO A 123 -3.51 13.29 -13.02
C PRO A 123 -3.53 11.79 -12.71
N CYS A 124 -2.42 11.19 -12.29
CA CYS A 124 -2.34 9.79 -11.88
C CYS A 124 -2.83 9.52 -10.45
N TYR A 125 -2.89 10.54 -9.59
CA TYR A 125 -3.41 10.39 -8.23
C TYR A 125 -4.85 10.85 -8.20
N ARG A 126 -5.73 9.97 -7.70
CA ARG A 126 -7.13 10.29 -7.50
C ARG A 126 -7.30 11.28 -6.33
N THR A 127 -8.30 12.14 -6.44
CA THR A 127 -8.76 12.93 -5.28
C THR A 127 -9.38 12.02 -4.22
N VAL A 128 -9.68 12.55 -3.02
CA VAL A 128 -10.46 11.81 -2.00
C VAL A 128 -11.75 11.23 -2.58
N GLU A 129 -12.50 12.05 -3.34
CA GLU A 129 -13.80 11.64 -3.90
C GLU A 129 -13.66 10.57 -4.98
N GLU A 130 -12.65 10.69 -5.84
CA GLU A 130 -12.39 9.70 -6.89
C GLU A 130 -11.92 8.37 -6.28
N THR A 131 -11.07 8.41 -5.25
CA THR A 131 -10.64 7.23 -4.50
C THR A 131 -11.83 6.52 -3.85
N PHE A 132 -12.71 7.27 -3.18
CA PHE A 132 -13.91 6.71 -2.55
C PHE A 132 -14.89 6.15 -3.58
N THR A 133 -15.03 6.81 -4.73
CA THR A 133 -15.87 6.33 -5.85
C THR A 133 -15.34 5.01 -6.39
N THR A 134 -14.02 4.88 -6.58
CA THR A 134 -13.38 3.63 -7.01
C THR A 134 -13.62 2.51 -6.00
N ALA A 135 -13.36 2.75 -4.71
CA ALA A 135 -13.55 1.74 -3.67
C ALA A 135 -15.01 1.29 -3.53
N ALA A 136 -15.96 2.22 -3.59
CA ALA A 136 -17.39 1.91 -3.60
C ALA A 136 -17.79 1.11 -4.84
N SER A 137 -17.21 1.41 -6.01
CA SER A 137 -17.45 0.66 -7.24
C SER A 137 -16.90 -0.76 -7.17
N ILE A 138 -15.71 -0.95 -6.58
CA ILE A 138 -15.16 -2.30 -6.33
C ILE A 138 -16.11 -3.11 -5.45
N ALA A 139 -16.59 -2.54 -4.33
CA ALA A 139 -17.55 -3.23 -3.46
C ALA A 139 -18.89 -3.54 -4.15
N ALA A 140 -19.36 -2.65 -5.04
CA ALA A 140 -20.60 -2.86 -5.80
C ALA A 140 -20.45 -3.93 -6.90
N ASN A 141 -19.32 -3.96 -7.59
CA ASN A 141 -19.07 -4.86 -8.72
C ASN A 141 -18.62 -6.26 -8.27
N TYR A 142 -17.96 -6.35 -7.11
CA TYR A 142 -17.44 -7.61 -6.56
C TYR A 142 -17.99 -7.90 -5.15
N PRO A 143 -19.32 -7.96 -4.94
CA PRO A 143 -19.93 -8.07 -3.60
C PRO A 143 -19.57 -9.39 -2.87
N GLY A 144 -19.14 -10.42 -3.60
CA GLY A 144 -18.62 -11.67 -3.02
C GLY A 144 -17.18 -11.57 -2.53
N LEU A 145 -16.42 -10.57 -3.01
CA LEU A 145 -15.01 -10.35 -2.68
C LEU A 145 -14.76 -9.07 -1.88
N ALA A 146 -15.65 -8.10 -1.88
CA ALA A 146 -15.36 -6.74 -1.43
C ALA A 146 -16.49 -6.14 -0.59
N THR A 147 -16.11 -5.42 0.47
CA THR A 147 -17.02 -4.59 1.27
C THR A 147 -16.41 -3.23 1.54
N TRP A 148 -17.24 -2.18 1.55
CA TRP A 148 -16.85 -0.80 1.82
C TRP A 148 -17.64 -0.31 3.03
N THR A 149 -16.97 -0.10 4.16
CA THR A 149 -17.63 0.11 5.46
C THR A 149 -17.08 1.31 6.20
N ASP A 150 -17.96 2.13 6.73
CA ASP A 150 -17.61 3.28 7.57
C ASP A 150 -17.09 2.80 8.94
N GLN A 151 -15.95 3.34 9.38
CA GLN A 151 -15.28 3.02 10.64
C GLN A 151 -15.09 4.25 11.55
N GLY A 152 -15.62 5.42 11.17
CA GLY A 152 -15.51 6.65 11.96
C GLY A 152 -15.59 7.89 11.09
N ASP A 153 -15.48 9.06 11.72
CA ASP A 153 -15.64 10.35 11.05
C ASP A 153 -14.41 11.23 11.21
N SER A 154 -14.14 12.07 10.21
CA SER A 154 -13.08 13.08 10.27
C SER A 154 -13.43 14.22 11.24
N TRP A 155 -12.44 15.03 11.60
CA TRP A 155 -12.64 16.17 12.50
C TRP A 155 -13.70 17.14 11.98
N GLU A 156 -13.65 17.54 10.70
CA GLU A 156 -14.64 18.47 10.14
C GLU A 156 -16.04 17.88 10.23
N LYS A 157 -16.17 16.56 9.99
CA LYS A 157 -17.47 15.87 9.99
C LYS A 157 -18.05 15.75 11.39
N THR A 158 -17.24 15.36 12.37
CA THR A 158 -17.64 15.33 13.78
C THR A 158 -18.03 16.72 14.32
N ASN A 159 -17.54 17.80 13.71
CA ASN A 159 -17.86 19.19 14.07
C ASN A 159 -18.90 19.84 13.15
N GLY A 160 -19.56 19.08 12.27
CA GLY A 160 -20.64 19.57 11.39
C GLY A 160 -20.18 20.62 10.36
N SER A 161 -18.90 20.62 9.98
CA SER A 161 -18.27 21.60 9.09
C SER A 161 -18.12 21.11 7.64
N GLY A 162 -18.83 20.04 7.26
CA GLY A 162 -18.45 19.23 6.09
C GLY A 162 -17.48 18.14 6.54
N GLY A 163 -16.72 17.51 5.64
CA GLY A 163 -15.78 16.44 5.97
C GLY A 163 -16.23 15.06 5.49
N TYR A 164 -15.55 14.01 5.97
CA TYR A 164 -15.60 12.68 5.37
C TYR A 164 -15.73 11.58 6.43
N ASP A 165 -16.43 10.50 6.07
CA ASP A 165 -16.29 9.21 6.76
C ASP A 165 -14.88 8.63 6.54
N LEU A 166 -14.42 7.84 7.49
CA LEU A 166 -13.21 7.01 7.41
C LEU A 166 -13.63 5.59 7.09
N TYR A 167 -13.70 5.31 5.79
CA TYR A 167 -14.06 4.01 5.28
C TYR A 167 -12.88 3.03 5.25
N VAL A 168 -13.20 1.75 5.36
CA VAL A 168 -12.29 0.64 5.07
C VAL A 168 -12.84 -0.23 3.95
N LEU A 169 -12.02 -0.45 2.91
CA LEU A 169 -12.23 -1.44 1.87
C LEU A 169 -11.65 -2.76 2.35
N LYS A 170 -12.50 -3.75 2.59
CA LYS A 170 -12.07 -5.12 2.91
C LYS A 170 -12.24 -6.00 1.69
N LEU A 171 -11.17 -6.67 1.27
CA LEU A 171 -11.20 -7.70 0.23
C LEU A 171 -10.93 -9.09 0.82
N THR A 172 -11.82 -10.04 0.52
CA THR A 172 -11.73 -11.47 0.86
C THR A 172 -12.87 -12.22 0.16
N ASN A 173 -12.67 -13.49 -0.22
CA ASN A 173 -13.75 -14.32 -0.71
C ASN A 173 -14.71 -14.73 0.42
N SER A 174 -15.88 -14.13 0.44
CA SER A 174 -16.92 -14.40 1.44
C SER A 174 -17.53 -15.81 1.38
N ALA A 175 -17.35 -16.53 0.26
CA ALA A 175 -17.81 -17.91 0.13
C ALA A 175 -16.94 -18.90 0.92
N VAL A 176 -15.67 -18.57 1.16
CA VAL A 176 -14.76 -19.37 1.99
C VAL A 176 -14.89 -18.90 3.44
N ALA A 177 -15.58 -19.70 4.26
CA ALA A 177 -15.83 -19.42 5.66
C ALA A 177 -14.61 -19.75 6.55
N GLY A 178 -14.61 -19.19 7.77
CA GLY A 178 -13.61 -19.47 8.81
C GLY A 178 -12.78 -18.24 9.18
N PRO A 179 -11.98 -18.34 10.26
CA PRO A 179 -11.06 -17.28 10.61
C PRO A 179 -9.99 -17.16 9.53
N LYS A 180 -9.71 -15.92 9.12
CA LYS A 180 -8.71 -15.60 8.11
C LYS A 180 -7.68 -14.62 8.70
N PRO A 181 -6.37 -14.86 8.53
CA PRO A 181 -5.35 -13.88 8.84
C PRO A 181 -5.54 -12.57 8.06
N LYS A 182 -5.09 -11.47 8.65
CA LYS A 182 -5.43 -10.12 8.20
C LYS A 182 -4.19 -9.29 7.90
N LEU A 183 -4.18 -8.63 6.75
CA LEU A 183 -3.29 -7.51 6.47
C LEU A 183 -4.11 -6.22 6.57
N PHE A 184 -3.72 -5.29 7.45
CA PHE A 184 -4.32 -3.96 7.51
C PHE A 184 -3.34 -2.91 6.98
N LEU A 185 -3.81 -2.09 6.03
CA LEU A 185 -3.05 -1.02 5.40
C LEU A 185 -3.75 0.32 5.64
N THR A 186 -3.02 1.32 6.12
CA THR A 186 -3.48 2.72 6.18
C THR A 186 -2.70 3.57 5.20
N GLY A 187 -3.41 4.39 4.43
CA GLY A 187 -2.83 5.37 3.52
C GLY A 187 -3.20 6.79 3.91
N ALA A 188 -2.36 7.75 3.50
CA ALA A 188 -2.61 9.18 3.64
C ALA A 188 -2.96 9.62 5.06
N ILE A 189 -2.33 9.06 6.10
CA ILE A 189 -2.44 9.60 7.46
C ILE A 189 -1.78 10.99 7.54
N HIS A 190 -0.71 11.21 6.79
CA HIS A 190 -0.26 12.55 6.42
C HIS A 190 -0.81 12.94 5.05
N ALA A 191 -1.38 14.13 4.99
CA ALA A 191 -2.16 14.58 3.84
C ALA A 191 -1.34 14.85 2.57
N ARG A 192 -0.09 15.30 2.69
CA ARG A 192 0.77 15.67 1.54
C ARG A 192 1.37 14.49 0.79
N GLU A 193 1.25 13.28 1.32
CA GLU A 193 1.96 12.08 0.83
C GLU A 193 1.13 11.38 -0.24
N TYR A 194 1.21 11.87 -1.50
CA TYR A 194 0.29 11.50 -2.59
C TYR A 194 0.30 10.03 -2.97
N THR A 195 1.46 9.39 -2.88
CA THR A 195 1.68 8.02 -3.34
C THR A 195 0.89 6.97 -2.57
N THR A 196 0.60 7.24 -1.30
CA THR A 196 0.11 6.24 -0.35
C THR A 196 -1.30 5.74 -0.67
N ALA A 197 -2.28 6.64 -0.72
CA ALA A 197 -3.68 6.29 -1.03
C ALA A 197 -3.84 5.70 -2.43
N GLU A 198 -3.13 6.24 -3.41
CA GLU A 198 -3.21 5.76 -4.80
C GLU A 198 -2.61 4.37 -4.94
N LEU A 199 -1.44 4.09 -4.34
CA LEU A 199 -0.84 2.74 -4.38
C LEU A 199 -1.79 1.69 -3.78
N LEU A 200 -2.42 2.00 -2.64
CA LEU A 200 -3.40 1.08 -2.02
C LEU A 200 -4.64 0.90 -2.90
N THR A 201 -5.07 1.94 -3.61
CA THR A 201 -6.16 1.84 -4.57
C THR A 201 -5.78 0.95 -5.76
N ARG A 202 -4.56 1.08 -6.30
CA ARG A 202 -4.03 0.20 -7.35
C ARG A 202 -3.87 -1.25 -6.89
N LEU A 203 -3.48 -1.49 -5.64
CA LEU A 203 -3.45 -2.83 -5.07
C LEU A 203 -4.86 -3.44 -5.02
N ALA A 204 -5.87 -2.67 -4.59
CA ALA A 204 -7.25 -3.15 -4.56
C ALA A 204 -7.75 -3.56 -5.96
N GLU A 205 -7.50 -2.72 -6.97
CA GLU A 205 -7.82 -3.01 -8.37
C GLU A 205 -7.07 -4.25 -8.86
N TYR A 206 -5.77 -4.36 -8.57
CA TYR A 206 -4.97 -5.53 -8.94
C TYR A 206 -5.54 -6.81 -8.34
N LEU A 207 -5.89 -6.83 -7.06
CA LEU A 207 -6.41 -8.03 -6.39
C LEU A 207 -7.75 -8.48 -6.97
N VAL A 208 -8.71 -7.57 -7.18
CA VAL A 208 -10.01 -7.98 -7.73
C VAL A 208 -9.94 -8.36 -9.21
N ASN A 209 -9.05 -7.73 -9.98
CA ASN A 209 -8.88 -8.03 -11.40
C ASN A 209 -8.08 -9.31 -11.66
N ASN A 210 -7.35 -9.82 -10.66
CA ASN A 210 -6.55 -11.05 -10.79
C ASN A 210 -7.08 -12.22 -9.94
N TYR A 211 -8.17 -12.04 -9.19
CA TYR A 211 -8.88 -13.15 -8.57
C TYR A 211 -9.43 -14.11 -9.64
N ASP A 212 -9.28 -15.42 -9.42
CA ASP A 212 -9.55 -16.50 -10.37
C ASP A 212 -8.65 -16.56 -11.61
N ILE A 213 -7.70 -15.64 -11.76
CA ILE A 213 -6.74 -15.58 -12.89
C ILE A 213 -5.33 -15.90 -12.39
N ASP A 214 -4.89 -15.20 -11.36
CA ASP A 214 -3.61 -15.43 -10.71
C ASP A 214 -3.82 -16.39 -9.52
N PRO A 215 -3.11 -17.53 -9.47
CA PRO A 215 -3.30 -18.53 -8.44
C PRO A 215 -2.92 -18.00 -7.05
N ASP A 216 -1.91 -17.11 -6.95
CA ASP A 216 -1.52 -16.50 -5.69
C ASP A 216 -2.57 -15.53 -5.17
N VAL A 217 -3.06 -14.64 -6.03
CA VAL A 217 -4.15 -13.72 -5.67
C VAL A 217 -5.41 -14.48 -5.26
N THR A 218 -5.73 -15.56 -5.97
CA THR A 218 -6.90 -16.38 -5.69
C THR A 218 -6.84 -16.98 -4.30
N TRP A 219 -5.77 -17.72 -3.97
CA TRP A 219 -5.70 -18.33 -2.63
C TRP A 219 -5.54 -17.30 -1.52
N MET A 220 -4.88 -16.18 -1.78
CA MET A 220 -4.78 -15.09 -0.80
C MET A 220 -6.17 -14.54 -0.47
N LEU A 221 -7.03 -14.24 -1.44
CA LEU A 221 -8.38 -13.76 -1.13
C LEU A 221 -9.28 -14.88 -0.57
N ASP A 222 -9.06 -16.14 -0.93
CA ASP A 222 -9.77 -17.28 -0.35
C ASP A 222 -9.47 -17.45 1.14
N HIS A 223 -8.21 -17.26 1.55
CA HIS A 223 -7.76 -17.65 2.89
C HIS A 223 -7.29 -16.50 3.76
N HIS A 224 -7.19 -15.27 3.25
CA HIS A 224 -6.78 -14.07 3.98
C HIS A 224 -7.83 -12.96 3.83
N GLU A 225 -7.75 -11.95 4.70
CA GLU A 225 -8.43 -10.67 4.52
C GLU A 225 -7.39 -9.57 4.34
N ILE A 226 -7.60 -8.68 3.38
CA ILE A 226 -6.88 -7.41 3.27
C ILE A 226 -7.85 -6.28 3.55
N HIS A 227 -7.47 -5.40 4.46
CA HIS A 227 -8.26 -4.25 4.88
C HIS A 227 -7.47 -2.99 4.55
N MET A 228 -8.08 -2.03 3.86
CA MET A 228 -7.43 -0.82 3.39
C MET A 228 -8.23 0.41 3.81
N MET A 229 -7.68 1.22 4.71
CA MET A 229 -8.13 2.59 4.94
C MET A 229 -7.36 3.51 3.99
N LEU A 230 -7.95 3.77 2.81
CA LEU A 230 -7.25 4.48 1.73
C LEU A 230 -6.92 5.92 2.10
N HIS A 231 -7.82 6.59 2.83
CA HIS A 231 -7.60 7.93 3.40
C HIS A 231 -7.84 7.92 4.91
N ALA A 232 -6.76 7.89 5.69
CA ALA A 232 -6.79 8.08 7.13
C ALA A 232 -6.94 9.56 7.56
N ASN A 233 -6.66 10.51 6.67
CA ASN A 233 -6.78 11.95 6.89
C ASN A 233 -7.41 12.66 5.68
N PRO A 234 -8.70 12.42 5.39
CA PRO A 234 -9.36 12.96 4.20
C PRO A 234 -9.49 14.50 4.25
N ASP A 235 -9.79 15.11 5.40
CA ASP A 235 -9.89 16.57 5.53
C ASP A 235 -8.55 17.25 5.21
N GLY A 236 -7.46 16.74 5.79
CA GLY A 236 -6.12 17.24 5.51
C GLY A 236 -5.75 17.02 4.05
N ARG A 237 -6.12 15.87 3.47
CA ARG A 237 -5.88 15.56 2.05
C ARG A 237 -6.49 16.63 1.15
N LYS A 238 -7.70 17.11 1.42
CA LYS A 238 -8.32 18.19 0.64
C LYS A 238 -7.50 19.48 0.67
N GLN A 239 -6.83 19.79 1.79
CA GLN A 239 -5.91 20.92 1.84
C GLN A 239 -4.67 20.66 0.97
N ALA A 240 -4.11 19.44 1.02
CA ALA A 240 -2.94 19.09 0.20
C ALA A 240 -3.25 19.13 -1.30
N GLU A 241 -4.44 18.71 -1.72
CA GLU A 241 -4.91 18.75 -3.11
C GLU A 241 -4.93 20.16 -3.73
N THR A 242 -4.92 21.21 -2.90
CA THR A 242 -4.77 22.61 -3.37
C THR A 242 -3.32 22.99 -3.71
N GLY A 243 -2.37 22.11 -3.41
CA GLY A 243 -0.93 22.27 -3.62
C GLY A 243 -0.12 22.58 -2.36
N LEU A 244 -0.79 22.85 -1.25
CA LEU A 244 -0.16 23.06 0.06
C LEU A 244 0.57 21.79 0.52
N SER A 245 1.73 21.96 1.17
CA SER A 245 2.45 20.89 1.87
C SER A 245 1.77 20.51 3.20
N TRP A 246 0.45 20.31 3.17
CA TRP A 246 -0.36 20.05 4.34
C TRP A 246 -0.08 18.66 4.91
N ARG A 247 0.22 18.56 6.21
CA ARG A 247 0.56 17.28 6.86
C ARG A 247 -0.53 16.76 7.79
N LYS A 248 -0.98 17.59 8.73
CA LYS A 248 -1.82 17.25 9.87
C LYS A 248 -3.29 17.05 9.48
N ASN A 249 -4.17 16.70 10.42
CA ASN A 249 -5.62 16.89 10.20
C ASN A 249 -5.95 18.40 10.15
N THR A 250 -7.23 18.77 10.07
CA THR A 250 -7.63 20.19 9.93
C THR A 250 -8.22 20.79 11.20
N ASN A 251 -8.01 20.14 12.36
CA ASN A 251 -8.56 20.57 13.64
C ASN A 251 -8.26 22.05 13.95
N GLN A 252 -9.33 22.85 13.90
CA GLN A 252 -9.27 24.32 13.99
C GLN A 252 -9.01 24.84 15.41
N ASN A 253 -9.04 23.96 16.41
CA ASN A 253 -8.73 24.32 17.80
C ASN A 253 -7.23 24.52 18.06
N TYR A 254 -6.36 24.11 17.13
CA TYR A 254 -4.91 24.14 17.28
C TYR A 254 -4.28 25.07 16.25
N CYS A 255 -3.28 25.87 16.63
CA CYS A 255 -2.63 26.86 15.77
C CYS A 255 -3.56 27.85 15.05
N GLY A 256 -4.77 28.08 15.54
CA GLY A 256 -5.73 29.05 14.98
C GLY A 256 -6.44 28.56 13.70
N PRO A 257 -7.70 28.96 13.50
CA PRO A 257 -8.59 28.35 12.50
C PRO A 257 -8.18 28.60 11.04
N THR A 258 -7.43 29.68 10.78
CA THR A 258 -6.99 30.05 9.42
C THR A 258 -5.54 29.69 9.12
N SER A 259 -4.83 29.05 10.06
CA SER A 259 -3.44 28.67 9.86
C SER A 259 -3.32 27.46 8.94
N ASN A 260 -2.25 27.45 8.14
CA ASN A 260 -1.85 26.28 7.35
C ASN A 260 -1.12 25.20 8.19
N TYR A 261 -0.85 25.51 9.46
CA TYR A 261 -0.22 24.62 10.43
C TYR A 261 -1.18 24.19 11.55
N ARG A 262 -2.50 24.40 11.39
CA ARG A 262 -3.51 23.88 12.33
C ARG A 262 -3.61 22.36 12.27
N GLY A 263 -4.34 21.79 13.23
CA GLY A 263 -4.48 20.35 13.38
C GLY A 263 -3.41 19.69 14.25
N ALA A 264 -3.57 18.40 14.49
CA ALA A 264 -2.60 17.53 15.14
C ALA A 264 -2.00 16.54 14.15
N ASP A 265 -0.75 16.15 14.39
CA ASP A 265 -0.10 15.06 13.68
C ASP A 265 -0.73 13.75 14.15
N LEU A 266 -1.58 13.17 13.29
CA LEU A 266 -2.30 11.93 13.60
C LEU A 266 -1.34 10.80 13.94
N ASN A 267 -0.15 10.75 13.31
CA ASN A 267 0.88 9.75 13.59
C ASN A 267 1.81 10.17 14.75
N ARG A 268 1.36 11.08 15.63
CA ARG A 268 1.91 11.34 16.98
C ARG A 268 0.82 11.28 18.06
N ASN A 269 -0.42 10.99 17.67
CA ASN A 269 -1.58 11.09 18.55
C ASN A 269 -2.03 9.74 19.13
N PHE A 270 -1.50 8.59 18.68
CA PHE A 270 -1.93 7.27 19.17
C PHE A 270 -1.61 7.06 20.65
N GLU A 271 -2.46 6.31 21.34
CA GLU A 271 -2.42 6.22 22.80
C GLU A 271 -1.21 5.48 23.38
N PHE A 272 -0.69 4.47 22.67
CA PHE A 272 0.39 3.65 23.18
C PHE A 272 1.69 4.45 23.22
N LYS A 273 2.20 4.70 24.43
CA LYS A 273 3.39 5.53 24.71
C LYS A 273 3.28 6.96 24.17
N TRP A 274 2.08 7.54 24.14
CA TRP A 274 1.91 8.95 23.81
C TRP A 274 2.69 9.86 24.77
N ASN A 275 3.38 10.88 24.24
CA ASN A 275 4.17 11.85 25.01
C ASN A 275 5.13 11.20 26.03
N SER A 276 5.60 9.99 25.73
CA SER A 276 6.41 9.23 26.68
C SER A 276 7.90 9.46 26.45
N PHE A 277 8.31 9.79 25.22
CA PHE A 277 9.71 9.90 24.80
C PHE A 277 9.89 11.04 23.77
N SER A 278 11.10 11.24 23.26
CA SER A 278 11.36 12.19 22.17
C SER A 278 10.74 11.72 20.85
N GLY A 279 10.09 12.60 20.09
CA GLY A 279 9.53 12.22 18.78
C GLY A 279 8.39 13.11 18.29
N SER A 280 7.78 13.88 19.19
CA SER A 280 6.69 14.81 18.90
C SER A 280 6.85 16.15 19.61
N SER A 281 5.99 17.12 19.27
CA SER A 281 5.98 18.46 19.83
C SER A 281 4.70 18.76 20.62
N GLY A 282 4.83 19.62 21.63
CA GLY A 282 3.73 20.12 22.44
C GLY A 282 3.21 21.48 21.97
N ASP A 283 3.90 22.11 21.01
CA ASP A 283 3.48 23.36 20.40
C ASP A 283 2.38 23.07 19.35
N PRO A 284 1.16 23.63 19.51
CA PRO A 284 0.06 23.45 18.56
C PRO A 284 0.39 23.80 17.10
N CYS A 285 1.36 24.70 16.88
CA CYS A 285 1.77 25.14 15.54
C CYS A 285 2.88 24.29 14.91
N ASP A 286 3.46 23.36 15.65
CA ASP A 286 4.49 22.46 15.13
C ASP A 286 3.88 21.39 14.20
N LEU A 287 4.63 20.97 13.18
CA LEU A 287 4.24 19.90 12.25
C LEU A 287 4.10 18.54 12.94
N LEU A 288 4.77 18.35 14.07
CA LEU A 288 4.76 17.14 14.90
C LEU A 288 3.89 17.32 16.16
N TYR A 289 2.97 18.29 16.17
CA TYR A 289 2.07 18.51 17.31
C TYR A 289 1.25 17.25 17.62
N ARG A 290 1.48 16.67 18.80
CA ARG A 290 0.88 15.39 19.23
C ARG A 290 -0.57 15.44 19.67
N GLY A 291 -1.21 16.61 19.64
CA GLY A 291 -2.50 16.86 20.26
C GLY A 291 -2.41 17.17 21.77
N PRO A 292 -3.52 17.58 22.40
CA PRO A 292 -3.57 17.93 23.82
C PRO A 292 -3.55 16.72 24.77
N TYR A 293 -3.97 15.56 24.29
CA TYR A 293 -3.96 14.28 25.02
C TYR A 293 -3.95 13.12 24.01
N ALA A 294 -3.65 11.92 24.51
CA ALA A 294 -3.59 10.72 23.69
C ALA A 294 -4.94 10.38 23.04
N ALA A 295 -4.95 10.01 21.76
CA ALA A 295 -6.12 9.75 20.94
C ALA A 295 -7.15 10.91 20.95
N SER A 296 -6.68 12.16 20.99
CA SER A 296 -7.56 13.33 20.96
C SER A 296 -8.30 13.50 19.64
N GLU A 297 -7.74 13.01 18.53
CA GLU A 297 -8.31 13.20 17.21
C GLU A 297 -9.26 12.03 16.83
N PRO A 298 -10.43 12.32 16.24
CA PRO A 298 -11.40 11.29 15.90
C PRO A 298 -10.88 10.32 14.83
N GLU A 299 -10.02 10.78 13.91
CA GLU A 299 -9.36 9.92 12.94
C GLU A 299 -8.44 8.89 13.62
N THR A 300 -7.64 9.34 14.59
CA THR A 300 -6.77 8.46 15.38
C THR A 300 -7.60 7.44 16.16
N GLN A 301 -8.72 7.88 16.78
CA GLN A 301 -9.65 6.98 17.48
C GLN A 301 -10.21 5.90 16.54
N ALA A 302 -10.65 6.28 15.33
CA ALA A 302 -11.17 5.34 14.35
C ALA A 302 -10.14 4.27 13.99
N ILE A 303 -8.90 4.67 13.68
CA ILE A 303 -7.82 3.74 13.29
C ILE A 303 -7.48 2.76 14.43
N GLN A 304 -7.25 3.27 15.65
CA GLN A 304 -6.84 2.41 16.76
C GLN A 304 -7.97 1.47 17.23
N ASN A 305 -9.23 1.93 17.16
CA ASN A 305 -10.40 1.10 17.46
C ASN A 305 -10.55 0.01 16.42
N TYR A 306 -10.30 0.33 15.15
CA TYR A 306 -10.31 -0.65 14.07
C TYR A 306 -9.21 -1.69 14.25
N ILE A 307 -7.97 -1.29 14.58
CA ILE A 307 -6.87 -2.22 14.90
C ILE A 307 -7.28 -3.18 16.02
N ARG A 308 -7.84 -2.67 17.12
CA ARG A 308 -8.34 -3.50 18.24
C ARG A 308 -9.46 -4.45 17.84
N ALA A 309 -10.34 -4.03 16.95
CA ALA A 309 -11.43 -4.85 16.46
C ALA A 309 -10.94 -5.96 15.51
N GLN A 310 -9.88 -5.71 14.75
CA GLN A 310 -9.39 -6.66 13.76
C GLN A 310 -8.39 -7.67 14.31
N PHE A 311 -7.54 -7.28 15.25
CA PHE A 311 -6.44 -8.11 15.74
C PHE A 311 -6.64 -8.47 17.22
N PRO A 312 -6.39 -9.73 17.61
CA PRO A 312 -6.27 -10.05 19.02
C PRO A 312 -5.03 -9.36 19.61
N ASN A 313 -5.06 -9.04 20.90
CA ASN A 313 -3.82 -8.72 21.62
C ASN A 313 -3.04 -10.02 21.80
N GLN A 314 -1.84 -10.08 21.22
CA GLN A 314 -1.02 -11.29 21.14
C GLN A 314 0.19 -11.25 22.08
N ARG A 315 0.43 -10.16 22.82
CA ARG A 315 1.54 -10.08 23.78
C ARG A 315 1.05 -9.97 25.22
N GLY A 316 1.94 -10.32 26.15
CA GLY A 316 1.68 -10.14 27.58
C GLY A 316 1.67 -8.66 28.01
N PRO A 317 1.19 -8.36 29.23
CA PRO A 317 1.01 -6.99 29.72
C PRO A 317 2.32 -6.21 29.95
N ASN A 318 3.48 -6.87 29.96
CA ASN A 318 4.76 -6.19 30.17
C ASN A 318 5.42 -5.80 28.83
N ASN A 319 6.16 -4.69 28.83
CA ASN A 319 6.94 -4.26 27.66
C ASN A 319 8.01 -5.28 27.21
N THR A 320 8.38 -6.23 28.07
CA THR A 320 9.35 -7.30 27.78
C THR A 320 8.72 -8.58 27.26
N ASP A 321 7.38 -8.71 27.32
CA ASP A 321 6.71 -9.94 26.90
C ASP A 321 6.72 -10.03 25.36
N PRO A 322 7.30 -11.07 24.77
CA PRO A 322 7.18 -11.29 23.34
C PRO A 322 5.77 -11.71 22.96
N ALA A 323 5.38 -11.40 21.73
CA ALA A 323 4.26 -12.08 21.11
C ALA A 323 4.71 -13.50 20.68
N PRO A 324 3.83 -14.51 20.68
CA PRO A 324 4.10 -15.83 20.14
C PRO A 324 4.62 -15.77 18.69
N LEU A 325 5.48 -16.70 18.28
CA LEU A 325 6.00 -16.70 16.91
C LEU A 325 4.91 -17.02 15.87
N ASP A 326 3.85 -17.74 16.27
CA ASP A 326 2.66 -17.96 15.45
C ASP A 326 1.67 -16.79 15.47
N THR A 327 2.10 -15.61 15.93
CA THR A 327 1.33 -14.36 15.89
C THR A 327 0.77 -14.15 14.49
N THR A 328 -0.53 -13.87 14.41
CA THR A 328 -1.24 -13.70 13.15
C THR A 328 -1.61 -12.24 12.88
N GLY A 329 -1.45 -11.83 11.63
CA GLY A 329 -1.80 -10.50 11.14
C GLY A 329 -0.61 -9.54 11.03
N ILE A 330 -0.75 -8.55 10.13
CA ILE A 330 0.27 -7.52 9.88
C ILE A 330 -0.43 -6.16 9.75
N TYR A 331 0.22 -5.12 10.26
CA TYR A 331 -0.21 -3.73 10.05
C TYR A 331 0.87 -2.91 9.33
N LEU A 332 0.56 -2.35 8.16
CA LEU A 332 1.46 -1.41 7.47
C LEU A 332 0.81 -0.03 7.39
N ASP A 333 1.50 0.96 7.93
CA ASP A 333 1.16 2.36 7.74
C ASP A 333 1.99 2.91 6.57
N MET A 334 1.32 3.26 5.48
CA MET A 334 1.97 3.71 4.24
C MET A 334 2.19 5.21 4.29
N HIS A 335 3.46 5.62 4.19
CA HIS A 335 3.92 7.01 4.19
C HIS A 335 4.71 7.33 2.92
N SER A 336 5.02 8.60 2.71
CA SER A 336 6.14 9.01 1.86
C SER A 336 6.87 10.19 2.50
N HIS A 337 8.17 10.38 2.31
CA HIS A 337 9.06 9.63 1.43
C HIS A 337 10.32 9.16 2.15
N GLY A 338 11.11 8.33 1.47
CA GLY A 338 12.39 7.90 2.01
C GLY A 338 12.94 6.60 1.43
N ARG A 339 12.11 5.78 0.77
CA ARG A 339 12.44 4.40 0.35
C ARG A 339 12.85 3.52 1.52
N GLN A 340 12.01 3.46 2.56
CA GLN A 340 12.33 2.78 3.82
C GLN A 340 11.20 1.87 4.32
N VAL A 341 11.58 0.77 4.97
CA VAL A 341 10.69 -0.01 5.85
C VAL A 341 11.13 0.21 7.29
N ARG A 342 10.30 0.88 8.08
CA ARG A 342 10.63 1.31 9.44
C ARG A 342 9.91 0.44 10.46
N TYR A 343 10.68 -0.26 11.29
CA TYR A 343 10.17 -1.08 12.40
C TYR A 343 10.37 -0.37 13.74
N GLN A 344 9.78 -0.91 14.81
CA GLN A 344 10.08 -0.45 16.17
C GLN A 344 11.33 -1.18 16.69
N SER A 345 12.44 -0.46 16.91
CA SER A 345 13.68 -1.10 17.39
C SER A 345 13.76 -1.17 18.91
N ARG A 346 13.32 -0.11 19.60
CA ARG A 346 13.38 0.05 21.06
C ARG A 346 12.14 0.80 21.53
N TRP A 347 11.80 0.80 22.81
CA TRP A 347 10.68 1.64 23.27
C TRP A 347 11.04 3.12 23.26
N THR A 348 12.31 3.43 23.51
CA THR A 348 12.85 4.79 23.64
C THR A 348 14.19 4.89 22.93
N SER A 349 14.61 6.12 22.60
CA SER A 349 15.92 6.36 21.98
C SER A 349 17.10 6.11 22.93
N ASP A 350 16.91 6.27 24.24
CA ASP A 350 17.94 6.09 25.28
C ASP A 350 18.06 4.65 25.80
N GLN A 351 17.13 3.76 25.47
CA GLN A 351 17.23 2.34 25.80
C GLN A 351 18.37 1.67 25.02
N VAL A 352 19.00 0.69 25.67
CA VAL A 352 20.03 -0.16 25.05
C VAL A 352 19.39 -1.40 24.43
N GLU A 353 18.55 -2.07 25.21
CA GLU A 353 17.90 -3.32 24.82
C GLU A 353 16.83 -3.09 23.75
N PRO A 354 16.73 -3.98 22.74
CA PRO A 354 15.68 -3.91 21.74
C PRO A 354 14.32 -4.31 22.30
N VAL A 355 13.26 -4.02 21.54
CA VAL A 355 11.92 -4.56 21.83
C VAL A 355 11.89 -6.09 21.62
N PRO A 356 10.93 -6.82 22.23
CA PRO A 356 10.74 -8.24 21.94
C PRO A 356 10.47 -8.50 20.45
N ASN A 357 10.75 -9.72 19.96
CA ASN A 357 10.57 -10.09 18.55
C ASN A 357 11.33 -9.20 17.53
N VAL A 358 12.38 -8.47 17.95
CA VAL A 358 13.09 -7.53 17.06
C VAL A 358 13.74 -8.23 15.87
N THR A 359 14.24 -9.46 16.06
CA THR A 359 14.86 -10.24 14.99
C THR A 359 13.84 -10.52 13.90
N GLU A 360 12.69 -11.05 14.29
CA GLU A 360 11.60 -11.41 13.38
C GLU A 360 11.00 -10.16 12.71
N LEU A 361 10.96 -9.02 13.41
CA LEU A 361 10.59 -7.73 12.83
C LEU A 361 11.55 -7.31 11.71
N ILE A 362 12.85 -7.47 11.91
CA ILE A 362 13.88 -7.12 10.91
C ILE A 362 13.78 -8.07 9.72
N THR A 363 13.70 -9.38 9.97
CA THR A 363 13.61 -10.40 8.92
C THR A 363 12.43 -10.14 7.98
N LEU A 364 11.22 -9.91 8.52
CA LEU A 364 10.05 -9.55 7.71
C LEU A 364 10.22 -8.20 7.01
N ALA A 365 10.80 -7.18 7.66
CA ALA A 365 11.05 -5.89 7.01
C ALA A 365 11.99 -6.02 5.80
N ARG A 366 13.01 -6.88 5.88
CA ARG A 366 13.93 -7.15 4.77
C ARG A 366 13.28 -7.92 3.64
N LYS A 367 12.39 -8.87 3.93
CA LYS A 367 11.56 -9.53 2.89
C LYS A 367 10.68 -8.52 2.17
N ILE A 368 10.00 -7.63 2.89
CA ILE A 368 9.21 -6.54 2.28
C ILE A 368 10.12 -5.64 1.43
N GLY A 369 11.28 -5.26 1.97
CA GLY A 369 12.26 -4.41 1.32
C GLY A 369 12.93 -5.01 0.09
N TYR A 370 12.90 -6.35 -0.08
CA TYR A 370 13.55 -7.04 -1.20
C TYR A 370 12.96 -6.60 -2.55
N PHE A 371 11.62 -6.50 -2.62
CA PHE A 371 10.90 -6.23 -3.85
C PHE A 371 11.07 -4.79 -4.36
N ASN A 372 11.20 -3.84 -3.46
CA ASN A 372 11.25 -2.40 -3.77
C ASN A 372 12.60 -1.75 -3.45
N SER A 373 13.60 -2.57 -3.08
CA SER A 373 14.93 -2.11 -2.64
C SER A 373 14.91 -1.13 -1.46
N HIS A 374 13.83 -1.06 -0.68
CA HIS A 374 13.73 -0.15 0.46
C HIS A 374 14.65 -0.55 1.62
N SER A 375 15.38 0.42 2.15
CA SER A 375 16.26 0.23 3.30
C SER A 375 15.48 0.01 4.60
N VAL A 376 15.99 -0.82 5.50
CA VAL A 376 15.32 -1.22 6.73
C VAL A 376 15.91 -0.47 7.92
N TYR A 377 15.08 0.33 8.62
CA TYR A 377 15.53 1.13 9.76
C TYR A 377 14.69 0.94 11.01
N GLY A 378 15.37 0.83 12.14
CA GLY A 378 14.75 0.88 13.45
C GLY A 378 14.45 2.32 13.87
N THR A 379 13.22 2.60 14.28
CA THR A 379 12.81 3.95 14.73
C THR A 379 12.06 3.90 16.05
N THR A 380 12.09 5.01 16.81
CA THR A 380 11.50 5.12 18.16
C THR A 380 10.60 6.34 18.41
N PRO A 381 9.91 6.95 17.42
CA PRO A 381 8.99 8.06 17.69
C PRO A 381 7.80 7.61 18.56
N ASP A 382 7.35 8.52 19.41
CA ASP A 382 6.22 8.29 20.31
C ASP A 382 4.87 8.53 19.62
N GLY A 383 3.79 7.91 20.15
CA GLY A 383 2.42 8.12 19.69
C GLY A 383 2.13 7.76 18.23
N THR A 384 2.90 6.84 17.64
CA THR A 384 2.70 6.41 16.25
C THR A 384 1.73 5.24 16.11
N SER A 385 1.09 5.14 14.95
CA SER A 385 0.22 4.03 14.56
C SER A 385 0.96 2.68 14.61
N LYS A 386 2.18 2.63 14.07
CA LYS A 386 3.09 1.48 14.08
C LYS A 386 3.36 1.02 15.52
N LEU A 387 3.69 1.98 16.39
CA LEU A 387 3.96 1.70 17.79
C LEU A 387 2.70 1.21 18.51
N PHE A 388 1.51 1.68 18.15
CA PHE A 388 0.26 1.11 18.64
C PHE A 388 0.06 -0.34 18.15
N GLY A 389 0.14 -0.58 16.83
CA GLY A 389 -0.03 -1.93 16.26
C GLY A 389 0.92 -2.96 16.88
N TYR A 390 2.21 -2.66 16.95
CA TYR A 390 3.19 -3.58 17.55
C TYR A 390 3.16 -3.57 19.08
N GLY A 391 3.13 -2.38 19.70
CA GLY A 391 3.30 -2.22 21.14
C GLY A 391 2.07 -2.64 21.95
N GLU A 392 0.86 -2.35 21.47
CA GLU A 392 -0.39 -2.75 22.12
C GLU A 392 -0.79 -4.16 21.70
N MET A 393 -0.75 -4.47 20.40
CA MET A 393 -1.34 -5.71 19.88
C MET A 393 -0.34 -6.85 19.71
N GLY A 394 0.96 -6.57 19.65
CA GLY A 394 2.01 -7.58 19.43
C GLY A 394 2.12 -8.08 17.98
N ILE A 395 1.43 -7.46 17.02
CA ILE A 395 1.55 -7.82 15.60
C ILE A 395 2.75 -7.12 14.95
N PRO A 396 3.39 -7.70 13.92
CA PRO A 396 4.33 -6.97 13.11
C PRO A 396 3.68 -5.72 12.52
N ALA A 397 4.23 -4.56 12.88
CA ALA A 397 3.74 -3.27 12.44
C ALA A 397 4.90 -2.42 11.91
N TYR A 398 4.69 -1.80 10.75
CA TYR A 398 5.72 -1.01 10.06
C TYR A 398 5.18 0.31 9.54
N THR A 399 6.07 1.30 9.46
CA THR A 399 5.88 2.46 8.59
C THR A 399 6.65 2.22 7.30
N VAL A 400 5.99 2.27 6.15
CA VAL A 400 6.63 2.09 4.83
C VAL A 400 6.70 3.43 4.12
N GLU A 401 7.90 3.98 3.95
CA GLU A 401 8.17 5.27 3.32
C GLU A 401 8.40 5.09 1.81
N LEU A 402 7.41 5.44 1.00
CA LEU A 402 7.42 5.28 -0.45
C LEU A 402 8.19 6.40 -1.15
N GLY A 403 8.90 6.07 -2.22
CA GLY A 403 9.39 7.06 -3.19
C GLY A 403 10.35 8.08 -2.60
N THR A 404 10.47 9.23 -3.26
CA THR A 404 11.46 10.25 -2.91
C THR A 404 10.89 11.65 -2.79
N ALA A 405 9.58 11.83 -2.91
CA ALA A 405 8.92 13.11 -2.69
C ALA A 405 7.51 12.93 -2.12
N PHE A 406 7.02 13.94 -1.40
CA PHE A 406 5.61 13.97 -0.97
C PHE A 406 4.67 14.08 -2.19
N PHE A 407 5.02 14.95 -3.14
CA PHE A 407 4.31 15.16 -4.40
C PHE A 407 5.06 14.50 -5.55
N GLU A 408 5.15 13.18 -5.50
CA GLU A 408 5.92 12.38 -6.44
C GLU A 408 5.37 12.49 -7.87
N SER A 409 6.25 12.52 -8.87
CA SER A 409 5.83 12.65 -10.27
C SER A 409 5.02 11.43 -10.74
N CYS A 410 4.01 11.64 -11.61
CA CYS A 410 3.24 10.53 -12.16
C CYS A 410 4.09 9.52 -12.94
N THR A 411 5.12 10.00 -13.65
CA THR A 411 6.05 9.12 -14.35
C THR A 411 6.79 8.18 -13.40
N TYR A 412 7.29 8.69 -12.27
CA TYR A 412 7.96 7.86 -11.27
C TYR A 412 6.97 6.93 -10.55
N PHE A 413 5.75 7.41 -10.29
CA PHE A 413 4.71 6.60 -9.67
C PHE A 413 4.36 5.36 -10.53
N GLU A 414 4.00 5.58 -11.79
CA GLU A 414 3.55 4.51 -12.69
C GLU A 414 4.70 3.56 -13.07
N ASN A 415 5.90 4.09 -13.34
CA ASN A 415 7.00 3.29 -13.87
C ASN A 415 7.94 2.70 -12.81
N THR A 416 7.81 3.11 -11.55
CA THR A 416 8.72 2.65 -10.48
C THR A 416 7.95 2.28 -9.21
N LEU A 417 7.15 3.18 -8.64
CA LEU A 417 6.49 2.87 -7.36
C LEU A 417 5.51 1.71 -7.44
N VAL A 418 4.61 1.73 -8.42
CA VAL A 418 3.60 0.67 -8.61
C VAL A 418 4.25 -0.71 -8.84
N PRO A 419 5.13 -0.90 -9.86
CA PRO A 419 5.70 -2.22 -10.14
C PRO A 419 6.59 -2.75 -9.00
N ASP A 420 7.25 -1.88 -8.23
CA ASP A 420 8.12 -2.30 -7.14
C ASP A 420 7.36 -2.63 -5.85
N ASN A 421 6.28 -1.88 -5.54
CA ASN A 421 5.62 -1.98 -4.25
C ASN A 421 4.38 -2.89 -4.23
N ILE A 422 3.71 -3.13 -5.36
CA ILE A 422 2.63 -4.13 -5.39
C ILE A 422 3.16 -5.52 -4.96
N PRO A 423 4.27 -6.04 -5.52
CA PRO A 423 4.84 -7.31 -5.09
C PRO A 423 5.21 -7.36 -3.59
N ALA A 424 5.73 -6.26 -3.03
CA ALA A 424 6.04 -6.15 -1.60
C ALA A 424 4.79 -6.31 -0.72
N LEU A 425 3.68 -5.68 -1.12
CA LEU A 425 2.41 -5.75 -0.39
C LEU A 425 1.72 -7.11 -0.57
N LEU A 426 1.84 -7.73 -1.74
CA LEU A 426 1.39 -9.12 -1.96
C LEU A 426 2.17 -10.09 -1.07
N TYR A 427 3.50 -9.91 -0.94
CA TYR A 427 4.29 -10.72 -0.02
C TYR A 427 3.81 -10.60 1.43
N ALA A 428 3.58 -9.37 1.91
CA ALA A 428 3.03 -9.15 3.24
C ALA A 428 1.67 -9.87 3.42
N LEU A 429 0.80 -9.84 2.41
CA LEU A 429 -0.46 -10.58 2.44
C LEU A 429 -0.25 -12.09 2.50
N LYS A 430 0.68 -12.64 1.69
CA LYS A 430 1.00 -14.08 1.67
C LYS A 430 1.42 -14.62 3.04
N VAL A 431 2.20 -13.84 3.80
CA VAL A 431 2.78 -14.30 5.07
C VAL A 431 1.98 -13.88 6.29
N ALA A 432 0.87 -13.14 6.14
CA ALA A 432 0.12 -12.59 7.27
C ALA A 432 -0.44 -13.64 8.23
N ARG A 433 -0.49 -14.93 7.85
CA ARG A 433 -0.84 -16.01 8.76
C ARG A 433 0.14 -16.17 9.92
N THR A 434 1.43 -16.22 9.61
CA THR A 434 2.53 -16.51 10.55
C THR A 434 3.77 -15.65 10.23
N PRO A 435 3.65 -14.32 10.20
CA PRO A 435 4.71 -13.40 9.75
C PRO A 435 6.05 -13.58 10.47
N TYR A 436 6.06 -13.83 11.78
CA TYR A 436 7.32 -14.00 12.52
C TYR A 436 8.06 -15.31 12.23
N MET A 437 7.39 -16.29 11.63
CA MET A 437 7.99 -17.58 11.27
C MET A 437 8.25 -17.68 9.77
N THR A 438 7.23 -17.39 8.96
CA THR A 438 7.26 -17.62 7.52
C THR A 438 8.28 -16.73 6.81
N SER A 439 8.53 -15.54 7.33
CA SER A 439 9.51 -14.63 6.74
C SER A 439 10.96 -15.07 6.89
N ALA A 440 11.26 -16.03 7.78
CA ALA A 440 12.61 -16.56 7.95
C ALA A 440 12.98 -17.66 6.96
N GLY A 441 12.00 -18.26 6.26
CA GLY A 441 12.24 -19.34 5.32
C GLY A 441 12.31 -18.90 3.84
N PRO A 442 12.57 -19.87 2.95
CA PRO A 442 12.77 -19.61 1.53
C PRO A 442 11.46 -19.35 0.79
N ASP A 443 11.46 -18.39 -0.13
CA ASP A 443 10.29 -18.16 -0.95
C ASP A 443 10.24 -19.22 -2.06
N ALA A 444 9.07 -19.86 -2.26
CA ALA A 444 8.83 -20.61 -3.48
C ALA A 444 8.56 -19.65 -4.63
N VAL A 445 9.31 -19.76 -5.72
CA VAL A 445 9.23 -18.85 -6.87
C VAL A 445 9.03 -19.62 -8.16
N ASN A 446 8.25 -19.03 -9.07
CA ASN A 446 7.97 -19.55 -10.41
C ASN A 446 7.48 -21.03 -10.43
N PRO A 447 6.46 -21.41 -9.64
CA PRO A 447 5.88 -22.74 -9.78
C PRO A 447 5.32 -22.92 -11.20
N ALA A 448 5.66 -24.04 -11.84
CA ALA A 448 5.30 -24.32 -13.22
C ALA A 448 4.96 -25.80 -13.40
N LEU A 449 4.05 -26.08 -14.34
CA LEU A 449 3.60 -27.42 -14.68
C LEU A 449 4.05 -27.80 -16.10
N SER A 450 4.17 -29.10 -16.37
CA SER A 450 4.42 -29.61 -17.73
C SER A 450 3.34 -29.14 -18.71
N ALA A 451 3.74 -28.94 -19.97
CA ALA A 451 2.87 -28.39 -21.02
C ALA A 451 1.54 -29.16 -21.15
N GLY A 452 0.46 -28.42 -21.42
CA GLY A 452 -0.90 -28.96 -21.55
C GLY A 452 -1.69 -29.03 -20.24
N SER A 453 -1.05 -28.81 -19.08
CA SER A 453 -1.72 -28.81 -17.77
C SER A 453 -2.55 -27.55 -17.49
N THR A 454 -2.45 -26.54 -18.36
CA THR A 454 -3.33 -25.36 -18.40
C THR A 454 -4.56 -25.63 -19.25
N LEU A 455 -5.53 -24.72 -19.26
CA LEU A 455 -6.71 -24.80 -20.13
C LEU A 455 -6.35 -25.18 -21.59
N PRO A 456 -7.05 -26.16 -22.21
CA PRO A 456 -8.27 -26.81 -21.71
C PRO A 456 -8.07 -27.92 -20.68
N GLY A 457 -6.84 -28.25 -20.31
CA GLY A 457 -6.49 -29.26 -19.30
C GLY A 457 -6.10 -30.63 -19.88
N ILE A 458 -5.78 -31.56 -19.00
CA ILE A 458 -5.36 -32.94 -19.30
C ILE A 458 -6.35 -33.96 -18.73
N PRO A 459 -6.44 -35.18 -19.30
CA PRO A 459 -7.21 -36.25 -18.67
C PRO A 459 -6.61 -36.66 -17.31
N ALA A 460 -7.47 -37.02 -16.36
CA ALA A 460 -7.06 -37.63 -15.10
C ALA A 460 -6.24 -38.91 -15.34
N GLY A 461 -5.24 -39.13 -14.49
CA GLY A 461 -4.25 -40.22 -14.64
C GLY A 461 -3.05 -39.85 -15.51
N THR A 462 -3.01 -38.63 -16.06
CA THR A 462 -1.81 -38.09 -16.72
C THR A 462 -0.83 -37.64 -15.64
N GLY A 463 0.40 -38.17 -15.65
CA GLY A 463 1.47 -37.69 -14.78
C GLY A 463 1.91 -36.28 -15.17
N VAL A 464 1.91 -35.35 -14.22
CA VAL A 464 2.28 -33.94 -14.45
C VAL A 464 3.58 -33.62 -13.74
N THR A 465 4.56 -33.05 -14.45
CA THR A 465 5.76 -32.53 -13.79
C THR A 465 5.47 -31.16 -13.20
N LEU A 466 5.70 -31.00 -11.91
CA LEU A 466 5.73 -29.73 -11.19
C LEU A 466 7.18 -29.32 -10.95
N THR A 467 7.50 -28.06 -11.20
CA THR A 467 8.80 -27.46 -10.87
C THR A 467 8.62 -26.14 -10.14
N ALA A 468 9.54 -25.79 -9.24
CA ALA A 468 9.64 -24.47 -8.64
C ALA A 468 11.08 -24.21 -8.18
N THR A 469 11.42 -22.95 -7.88
CA THR A 469 12.70 -22.62 -7.23
C THR A 469 12.43 -22.20 -5.78
N MET A 470 13.19 -22.75 -4.84
CA MET A 470 13.21 -22.30 -3.45
C MET A 470 14.38 -21.34 -3.30
N ASP A 471 14.11 -20.11 -2.88
CA ASP A 471 15.10 -19.04 -2.81
C ASP A 471 15.11 -18.41 -1.41
N ASP A 472 16.14 -18.73 -0.65
CA ASP A 472 16.36 -18.22 0.70
C ASP A 472 17.17 -16.91 0.72
N THR A 473 17.52 -16.36 -0.43
CA THR A 473 18.34 -15.15 -0.53
C THR A 473 17.52 -13.87 -0.69
N ARG A 474 16.18 -13.97 -0.69
CA ARG A 474 15.25 -12.88 -1.02
C ARG A 474 15.03 -11.87 0.11
N TYR A 475 16.12 -11.32 0.63
CA TYR A 475 16.13 -10.29 1.67
C TYR A 475 16.81 -9.01 1.14
N ASN A 476 16.38 -7.85 1.64
CA ASN A 476 17.10 -6.60 1.41
C ASN A 476 18.21 -6.40 2.46
N ASP A 477 19.45 -6.59 2.05
CA ASP A 477 20.64 -6.47 2.89
C ASP A 477 21.39 -5.13 2.73
N ASN A 478 20.73 -4.09 2.18
CA ASN A 478 21.36 -2.78 2.02
C ASN A 478 21.61 -2.08 3.37
N THR A 479 20.94 -2.52 4.43
CA THR A 479 21.09 -2.03 5.81
C THR A 479 21.27 -3.21 6.77
N GLY A 480 22.50 -3.72 6.83
CA GLY A 480 22.87 -4.94 7.57
C GLY A 480 22.57 -6.22 6.79
N SER A 481 22.91 -7.38 7.34
CA SER A 481 22.74 -8.69 6.67
C SER A 481 21.69 -9.58 7.35
N GLU A 482 20.89 -10.29 6.57
CA GLU A 482 20.13 -11.47 6.99
C GLU A 482 20.95 -12.74 6.69
N PRO A 483 21.08 -13.70 7.63
CA PRO A 483 21.60 -15.01 7.29
C PRO A 483 20.63 -15.72 6.34
N TRP A 484 21.18 -16.34 5.31
CA TRP A 484 20.48 -17.30 4.48
C TRP A 484 21.08 -18.68 4.72
N GLN A 485 20.27 -19.70 4.50
CA GLN A 485 20.57 -21.09 4.75
C GLN A 485 20.47 -21.87 3.44
N ASN A 486 21.15 -23.01 3.37
CA ASN A 486 20.88 -23.94 2.28
C ASN A 486 19.43 -24.42 2.36
N ILE A 487 18.81 -24.64 1.22
CA ILE A 487 17.53 -25.35 1.16
C ILE A 487 17.73 -26.76 1.72
N ALA A 488 16.74 -27.29 2.44
CA ALA A 488 16.76 -28.63 2.99
C ALA A 488 15.53 -29.47 2.57
N GLY A 489 14.47 -28.82 2.11
CA GLY A 489 13.28 -29.51 1.61
C GLY A 489 12.39 -28.61 0.77
N ALA A 490 11.50 -29.24 0.01
CA ALA A 490 10.41 -28.58 -0.68
C ALA A 490 9.23 -29.53 -0.75
N GLU A 491 8.02 -28.99 -0.73
CA GLU A 491 6.80 -29.79 -0.75
C GLU A 491 5.68 -29.05 -1.50
N TYR A 492 4.69 -29.84 -1.93
CA TYR A 492 3.47 -29.31 -2.54
C TYR A 492 2.20 -29.88 -1.91
N TYR A 493 1.10 -29.15 -2.10
CA TYR A 493 -0.24 -29.50 -1.66
C TYR A 493 -1.23 -29.31 -2.81
N VAL A 494 -2.33 -30.07 -2.78
CA VAL A 494 -3.38 -30.03 -3.81
C VAL A 494 -4.68 -29.57 -3.16
N ASP A 495 -5.25 -28.48 -3.67
CA ASP A 495 -6.54 -27.85 -3.33
C ASP A 495 -6.73 -27.36 -1.90
N VAL A 496 -6.17 -28.06 -0.92
CA VAL A 496 -6.25 -27.72 0.50
C VAL A 496 -4.96 -27.01 0.89
N PRO A 497 -5.03 -25.76 1.38
CA PRO A 497 -3.83 -25.09 1.84
C PRO A 497 -3.27 -25.82 3.07
N PRO A 498 -1.95 -25.78 3.28
CA PRO A 498 -1.22 -26.59 4.28
C PRO A 498 -1.63 -26.39 5.74
N TRP A 499 -2.39 -25.34 6.02
CA TRP A 499 -2.86 -25.01 7.37
C TRP A 499 -4.33 -25.30 7.61
N ALA A 500 -5.09 -25.70 6.59
CA ALA A 500 -6.49 -26.01 6.75
C ALA A 500 -6.66 -27.38 7.43
N SER A 501 -7.64 -27.46 8.35
CA SER A 501 -8.10 -28.73 8.92
C SER A 501 -8.94 -29.49 7.90
N GLY A 502 -8.53 -30.70 7.54
CA GLY A 502 -9.23 -31.60 6.61
C GLY A 502 -8.79 -33.05 6.83
N PRO A 503 -9.33 -34.02 6.07
CA PRO A 503 -8.83 -35.39 6.09
C PRO A 503 -7.42 -35.44 5.48
N GLU A 504 -6.41 -35.05 6.28
CA GLU A 504 -5.01 -34.78 5.89
C GLU A 504 -4.86 -33.71 4.80
N PRO A 505 -4.11 -32.62 5.01
CA PRO A 505 -3.23 -32.16 3.96
C PRO A 505 -2.09 -33.19 3.83
N PHE A 506 -2.10 -34.00 2.76
CA PHE A 506 -0.93 -34.79 2.40
C PHE A 506 0.10 -33.84 1.79
N ALA A 507 1.07 -33.41 2.60
CA ALA A 507 2.28 -32.80 2.06
C ALA A 507 2.97 -33.83 1.15
N TYR A 508 3.26 -33.44 -0.09
CA TYR A 508 3.99 -34.28 -1.02
C TYR A 508 5.39 -33.71 -1.24
N ASP A 509 6.40 -34.53 -0.96
CA ASP A 509 7.80 -34.14 -1.13
C ASP A 509 8.12 -33.80 -2.59
N MET A 510 8.89 -32.74 -2.77
CA MET A 510 9.57 -32.43 -4.02
C MET A 510 11.05 -32.80 -3.90
N SER A 511 11.61 -33.32 -4.98
CA SER A 511 13.03 -33.67 -5.06
C SER A 511 13.85 -32.49 -5.60
N PRO A 512 15.11 -32.30 -5.17
CA PRO A 512 16.01 -31.35 -5.82
C PRO A 512 16.26 -31.77 -7.28
N ALA A 513 16.23 -30.81 -8.20
CA ALA A 513 16.36 -31.07 -9.64
C ALA A 513 17.77 -31.57 -10.02
N ASP A 514 18.79 -31.20 -9.26
CA ASP A 514 20.18 -31.63 -9.46
C ASP A 514 20.58 -32.83 -8.56
N GLY A 515 19.63 -33.31 -7.74
CA GLY A 515 19.80 -34.45 -6.85
C GLY A 515 20.17 -34.12 -5.41
N ASN A 516 20.47 -32.86 -5.04
CA ASN A 516 20.74 -32.50 -3.64
C ASN A 516 20.23 -31.09 -3.29
N PHE A 517 19.61 -30.90 -2.13
CA PHE A 517 19.42 -29.56 -1.58
C PHE A 517 20.69 -29.13 -0.84
N ASN A 518 21.56 -28.34 -1.48
CA ASN A 518 22.88 -27.98 -0.96
C ASN A 518 23.29 -26.51 -1.19
N SER A 519 22.40 -25.71 -1.74
CA SER A 519 22.55 -24.27 -2.04
C SER A 519 21.42 -23.46 -1.38
N PRO A 520 21.60 -22.15 -1.12
CA PRO A 520 20.53 -21.27 -0.65
C PRO A 520 19.46 -20.96 -1.71
N VAL A 521 19.74 -21.30 -2.96
CA VAL A 521 18.77 -21.27 -4.05
C VAL A 521 18.80 -22.63 -4.75
N GLU A 522 17.68 -23.32 -4.77
CA GLU A 522 17.56 -24.68 -5.32
C GLU A 522 16.31 -24.84 -6.19
N ALA A 523 16.46 -25.56 -7.30
CA ALA A 523 15.30 -26.00 -8.09
C ALA A 523 14.74 -27.29 -7.50
N ALA A 524 13.42 -27.34 -7.30
CA ALA A 524 12.70 -28.51 -6.83
C ALA A 524 11.73 -29.01 -7.91
N GLN A 525 11.50 -30.32 -7.97
CA GLN A 525 10.59 -30.95 -8.92
C GLN A 525 9.83 -32.13 -8.30
N ALA A 526 8.62 -32.38 -8.79
CA ALA A 526 7.82 -33.56 -8.45
C ALA A 526 6.99 -34.03 -9.65
N THR A 527 6.53 -35.28 -9.60
CA THR A 527 5.50 -35.79 -10.51
C THR A 527 4.19 -35.92 -9.74
N ILE A 528 3.17 -35.18 -10.16
CA ILE A 528 1.82 -35.22 -9.61
C ILE A 528 1.06 -36.37 -10.28
N ASP A 529 0.53 -37.29 -9.47
CA ASP A 529 -0.39 -38.33 -9.92
C ASP A 529 -1.82 -37.79 -9.90
N THR A 530 -2.37 -37.56 -11.09
CA THR A 530 -3.74 -37.05 -11.27
C THR A 530 -4.78 -38.16 -11.36
N THR A 531 -4.42 -39.41 -11.06
CA THR A 531 -5.35 -40.54 -11.14
C THR A 531 -6.55 -40.32 -10.23
N GLY A 532 -7.75 -40.39 -10.82
CA GLY A 532 -9.01 -40.24 -10.09
C GLY A 532 -9.36 -38.80 -9.71
N TRP A 533 -8.60 -37.81 -10.15
CA TRP A 533 -8.96 -36.41 -9.93
C TRP A 533 -10.24 -36.04 -10.67
N SER A 534 -11.05 -35.21 -10.03
CA SER A 534 -12.29 -34.68 -10.61
C SER A 534 -11.98 -33.79 -11.81
N GLU A 535 -12.93 -33.71 -12.74
CA GLU A 535 -12.84 -32.70 -13.79
C GLU A 535 -12.87 -31.30 -13.18
N GLY A 536 -11.86 -30.51 -13.51
CA GLY A 536 -11.89 -29.09 -13.27
C GLY A 536 -10.56 -28.44 -12.88
N ARG A 537 -10.65 -27.23 -12.32
CA ARG A 537 -9.50 -26.45 -11.87
C ARG A 537 -9.09 -26.94 -10.47
N HIS A 538 -7.83 -27.27 -10.34
CA HIS A 538 -7.14 -27.57 -9.10
C HIS A 538 -6.08 -26.51 -8.84
N ILE A 539 -5.79 -26.25 -7.56
CA ILE A 539 -4.70 -25.36 -7.16
C ILE A 539 -3.58 -26.15 -6.49
N ILE A 540 -2.36 -25.92 -6.95
CA ILE A 540 -1.17 -26.58 -6.42
C ILE A 540 -0.36 -25.54 -5.65
N PHE A 541 -0.23 -25.72 -4.34
CA PHE A 541 0.60 -24.88 -3.47
C PHE A 541 1.99 -25.45 -3.37
N VAL A 542 3.02 -24.60 -3.32
CA VAL A 542 4.42 -24.99 -3.17
C VAL A 542 5.08 -24.14 -2.09
N ARG A 543 5.92 -24.77 -1.25
CA ARG A 543 6.84 -24.06 -0.33
C ARG A 543 8.16 -24.81 -0.16
N GLY A 544 9.16 -24.08 0.32
CA GLY A 544 10.48 -24.62 0.69
C GLY A 544 10.74 -24.56 2.18
N GLN A 545 11.66 -25.40 2.64
CA GLN A 545 12.24 -25.40 3.97
C GLN A 545 13.75 -25.18 3.87
N ASP A 546 14.29 -24.33 4.72
CA ASP A 546 15.73 -24.16 4.86
C ASP A 546 16.37 -25.18 5.82
N ALA A 547 17.70 -25.16 5.93
CA ALA A 547 18.49 -26.04 6.80
C ALA A 547 18.32 -25.78 8.31
N ASP A 548 17.79 -24.62 8.70
CA ASP A 548 17.45 -24.32 10.10
C ASP A 548 16.01 -24.78 10.44
N GLY A 549 15.27 -25.26 9.44
CA GLY A 549 13.92 -25.81 9.58
C GLY A 549 12.81 -24.79 9.36
N ASN A 550 13.12 -23.57 8.89
CA ASN A 550 12.12 -22.54 8.62
C ASN A 550 11.41 -22.81 7.29
N TRP A 551 10.08 -22.80 7.33
CA TRP A 551 9.24 -22.90 6.15
C TRP A 551 8.88 -21.51 5.64
N GLY A 552 9.17 -21.24 4.36
CA GLY A 552 8.92 -19.93 3.77
C GLY A 552 7.56 -19.76 3.10
N ALA A 553 7.43 -18.66 2.37
CA ALA A 553 6.17 -18.23 1.78
C ALA A 553 5.72 -19.15 0.63
N PHE A 554 4.41 -19.37 0.54
CA PHE A 554 3.81 -20.16 -0.53
C PHE A 554 3.75 -19.40 -1.84
N SER A 555 3.90 -20.15 -2.93
CA SER A 555 3.39 -19.76 -4.24
C SER A 555 2.50 -20.86 -4.80
N ALA A 556 1.63 -20.52 -5.74
CA ALA A 556 0.69 -21.46 -6.30
C ALA A 556 0.67 -21.48 -7.84
N VAL A 557 0.14 -22.56 -8.40
CA VAL A 557 -0.13 -22.71 -9.83
C VAL A 557 -1.45 -23.45 -10.05
N PHE A 558 -2.20 -23.08 -11.08
CA PHE A 558 -3.41 -23.80 -11.47
C PHE A 558 -3.11 -25.00 -12.37
N LEU A 559 -3.80 -26.12 -12.10
CA LEU A 559 -3.80 -27.34 -12.91
C LEU A 559 -5.23 -27.64 -13.34
N TYR A 560 -5.46 -27.95 -14.62
CA TYR A 560 -6.79 -28.24 -15.15
C TYR A 560 -6.92 -29.71 -15.57
N ILE A 561 -7.93 -30.39 -15.04
CA ILE A 561 -8.34 -31.73 -15.45
C ILE A 561 -9.51 -31.65 -16.41
N ASN A 562 -9.41 -32.36 -17.53
CA ASN A 562 -10.39 -32.44 -18.61
C ASN A 562 -10.60 -33.91 -19.00
N ASN A 563 -11.56 -34.53 -18.33
CA ASN A 563 -11.91 -35.94 -18.56
C ASN A 563 -12.87 -36.12 -19.74
N SER A 564 -13.62 -35.07 -20.09
CA SER A 564 -14.68 -35.11 -21.10
C SER A 564 -14.19 -34.76 -22.51
N GLY A 565 -12.98 -34.21 -22.65
CA GLY A 565 -12.43 -33.73 -23.92
C GLY A 565 -13.05 -32.41 -24.40
N GLY A 566 -13.64 -31.63 -23.48
CA GLY A 566 -14.19 -30.30 -23.78
C GLY A 566 -13.12 -29.32 -24.23
N ASN A 567 -13.52 -28.30 -25.00
CA ASN A 567 -12.60 -27.29 -25.54
C ASN A 567 -13.17 -25.88 -25.33
N PRO A 568 -12.34 -24.82 -25.38
CA PRO A 568 -12.82 -23.44 -25.36
C PRO A 568 -13.80 -23.20 -26.52
N PRO A 569 -14.73 -22.24 -26.41
CA PRO A 569 -15.71 -22.00 -27.45
C PRO A 569 -15.09 -21.40 -28.72
N ALA A 570 -15.86 -21.43 -29.81
CA ALA A 570 -15.51 -20.70 -31.03
C ALA A 570 -15.70 -19.19 -30.83
N ALA A 571 -14.81 -18.37 -31.42
CA ALA A 571 -14.86 -16.93 -31.28
C ALA A 571 -16.13 -16.33 -31.92
N PRO A 572 -16.82 -15.38 -31.27
CA PRO A 572 -17.91 -14.63 -31.91
C PRO A 572 -17.39 -13.78 -33.07
N THR A 573 -18.25 -13.48 -34.03
CA THR A 573 -17.89 -12.68 -35.23
C THR A 573 -18.91 -11.57 -35.48
N ASN A 574 -18.63 -10.69 -36.45
CA ASN A 574 -19.54 -9.62 -36.88
C ASN A 574 -19.99 -8.68 -35.75
N LEU A 575 -19.10 -8.36 -34.81
CA LEU A 575 -19.40 -7.40 -33.76
C LEU A 575 -19.66 -6.01 -34.38
N THR A 576 -20.80 -5.43 -34.01
CA THR A 576 -21.22 -4.08 -34.37
C THR A 576 -21.47 -3.26 -33.10
N ALA A 577 -21.03 -2.00 -33.11
CA ALA A 577 -21.30 -1.03 -32.07
C ALA A 577 -22.08 0.15 -32.65
N GLY A 578 -23.19 0.53 -32.02
CA GLY A 578 -24.03 1.65 -32.44
C GLY A 578 -24.39 2.56 -31.29
N ALA A 579 -24.02 3.85 -31.38
CA ALA A 579 -24.44 4.85 -30.41
C ALA A 579 -25.93 5.19 -30.58
N VAL A 580 -26.73 4.90 -29.55
CA VAL A 580 -28.20 5.12 -29.55
C VAL A 580 -28.56 6.40 -28.80
N PHE A 581 -27.76 6.78 -27.79
CA PHE A 581 -27.97 7.96 -26.96
C PHE A 581 -26.64 8.49 -26.43
N TRP A 582 -26.61 9.71 -25.89
CA TRP A 582 -25.38 10.31 -25.34
C TRP A 582 -24.76 9.53 -24.17
N ARG A 583 -25.52 8.60 -23.56
CA ARG A 583 -25.04 7.62 -22.56
C ARG A 583 -25.39 6.18 -22.92
N GLN A 584 -25.41 5.85 -24.21
CA GLN A 584 -25.74 4.48 -24.60
C GLN A 584 -25.12 4.07 -25.92
N ILE A 585 -24.37 2.96 -25.88
CA ILE A 585 -23.94 2.21 -27.06
C ILE A 585 -24.55 0.81 -26.98
N ASN A 586 -25.18 0.36 -28.07
CA ASN A 586 -25.66 -1.01 -28.22
C ASN A 586 -24.66 -1.81 -29.05
N LEU A 587 -24.38 -3.02 -28.60
CA LEU A 587 -23.56 -4.00 -29.27
C LEU A 587 -24.42 -5.14 -29.80
N ALA A 588 -24.04 -5.71 -30.95
CA ALA A 588 -24.58 -6.97 -31.45
C ALA A 588 -23.49 -7.78 -32.17
N TRP A 589 -23.49 -9.09 -32.00
CA TRP A 589 -22.52 -10.01 -32.61
C TRP A 589 -23.19 -11.30 -33.10
N THR A 590 -22.46 -12.09 -33.88
CA THR A 590 -22.80 -13.46 -34.26
C THR A 590 -22.16 -14.43 -33.28
N ASP A 591 -23.00 -15.25 -32.64
CA ASP A 591 -22.58 -16.43 -31.89
C ASP A 591 -22.16 -17.54 -32.86
N ASN A 592 -20.97 -18.11 -32.65
CA ASN A 592 -20.45 -19.22 -33.45
C ASN A 592 -20.19 -20.48 -32.61
N SER A 593 -20.56 -20.48 -31.33
CA SER A 593 -20.36 -21.57 -30.41
C SER A 593 -21.70 -22.18 -29.97
N ASP A 594 -21.65 -23.43 -29.51
CA ASP A 594 -22.76 -24.16 -28.90
C ASP A 594 -22.39 -24.71 -27.51
N ASN A 595 -21.17 -24.41 -27.07
CA ASN A 595 -20.53 -24.90 -25.86
C ASN A 595 -20.03 -23.77 -24.95
N GLU A 596 -20.40 -22.53 -25.23
CA GLU A 596 -20.16 -21.39 -24.36
C GLU A 596 -21.14 -21.38 -23.19
N THR A 597 -20.66 -20.90 -22.04
CA THR A 597 -21.51 -20.60 -20.89
C THR A 597 -21.77 -19.11 -20.76
N SER A 598 -20.95 -18.27 -21.39
CA SER A 598 -21.09 -16.81 -21.36
C SER A 598 -20.33 -16.12 -22.50
N PHE A 599 -20.61 -14.84 -22.72
CA PHE A 599 -19.79 -13.93 -23.51
C PHE A 599 -19.22 -12.82 -22.62
N LYS A 600 -17.92 -12.58 -22.72
CA LYS A 600 -17.22 -11.47 -22.05
C LYS A 600 -17.14 -10.28 -22.98
N ILE A 601 -17.57 -9.10 -22.51
CA ILE A 601 -17.57 -7.85 -23.26
C ILE A 601 -16.44 -6.98 -22.73
N GLU A 602 -15.51 -6.61 -23.61
CA GLU A 602 -14.45 -5.69 -23.27
C GLU A 602 -14.58 -4.36 -24.00
N ARG A 603 -14.16 -3.29 -23.32
CA ARG A 603 -14.18 -1.93 -23.83
C ARG A 603 -12.82 -1.25 -23.64
N SER A 604 -12.50 -0.37 -24.57
CA SER A 604 -11.32 0.49 -24.57
C SER A 604 -11.71 1.94 -24.89
N THR A 605 -10.97 2.89 -24.31
CA THR A 605 -11.07 4.34 -24.58
C THR A 605 -9.95 4.87 -25.47
N ASP A 606 -8.94 4.06 -25.77
CA ASP A 606 -7.79 4.41 -26.60
C ASP A 606 -7.64 3.50 -27.85
N GLY A 607 -8.48 2.46 -27.95
CA GLY A 607 -8.46 1.45 -29.01
C GLY A 607 -7.37 0.38 -28.83
N ASN A 608 -6.56 0.46 -27.77
CA ASN A 608 -5.41 -0.43 -27.54
C ASN A 608 -5.56 -1.23 -26.24
N THR A 609 -5.90 -0.54 -25.16
CA THR A 609 -6.03 -1.10 -23.81
C THR A 609 -7.49 -1.43 -23.55
N PHE A 610 -7.81 -2.72 -23.46
CA PHE A 610 -9.18 -3.21 -23.24
C PHE A 610 -9.32 -3.72 -21.80
N SER A 611 -10.51 -3.50 -21.25
CA SER A 611 -10.93 -4.00 -19.94
C SER A 611 -12.31 -4.63 -20.08
N GLU A 612 -12.54 -5.76 -19.41
CA GLU A 612 -13.87 -6.36 -19.32
C GLU A 612 -14.80 -5.40 -18.56
N ILE A 613 -15.96 -5.10 -19.17
CA ILE A 613 -16.98 -4.22 -18.57
C ILE A 613 -18.21 -4.98 -18.13
N ASP A 614 -18.45 -6.16 -18.69
CA ASP A 614 -19.59 -7.01 -18.37
C ASP A 614 -19.44 -8.41 -18.97
N SER A 615 -20.28 -9.33 -18.52
CA SER A 615 -20.51 -10.62 -19.18
C SER A 615 -22.00 -10.91 -19.32
N VAL A 616 -22.36 -11.64 -20.36
CA VAL A 616 -23.75 -12.09 -20.60
C VAL A 616 -23.79 -13.61 -20.70
N GLU A 617 -24.95 -14.18 -20.37
CA GLU A 617 -25.21 -15.62 -20.44
C GLU A 617 -25.00 -16.21 -21.86
N ALA A 618 -24.90 -17.54 -21.95
CA ALA A 618 -24.81 -18.27 -23.22
C ALA A 618 -25.91 -17.88 -24.22
N ASN A 619 -25.62 -18.00 -25.51
CA ASN A 619 -26.51 -17.64 -26.64
C ASN A 619 -26.97 -16.17 -26.71
N VAL A 620 -26.54 -15.29 -25.79
CA VAL A 620 -26.84 -13.85 -25.89
C VAL A 620 -25.97 -13.23 -26.97
N THR A 621 -26.58 -12.48 -27.88
CA THR A 621 -25.93 -11.89 -29.07
C THR A 621 -25.97 -10.37 -29.10
N SER A 622 -26.34 -9.73 -27.99
CA SER A 622 -26.40 -8.27 -27.89
C SER A 622 -26.17 -7.77 -26.46
N TYR A 623 -25.63 -6.55 -26.34
CA TYR A 623 -25.34 -5.92 -25.06
C TYR A 623 -25.64 -4.41 -25.12
N ARG A 624 -26.00 -3.81 -23.98
CA ARG A 624 -26.28 -2.37 -23.87
C ARG A 624 -25.35 -1.74 -22.84
N ASP A 625 -24.34 -1.03 -23.33
CA ASP A 625 -23.46 -0.24 -22.45
C ASP A 625 -24.10 1.11 -22.15
N THR A 626 -24.45 1.35 -20.88
CA THR A 626 -25.01 2.62 -20.38
C THR A 626 -24.03 3.43 -19.52
N THR A 627 -22.80 2.92 -19.36
CA THR A 627 -21.76 3.54 -18.54
C THR A 627 -20.90 4.53 -19.32
N VAL A 628 -21.14 4.65 -20.63
CA VAL A 628 -20.42 5.55 -21.54
C VAL A 628 -20.71 7.03 -21.28
N ALA A 629 -19.67 7.85 -21.40
CA ALA A 629 -19.77 9.31 -21.36
C ALA A 629 -20.22 9.87 -22.72
N GLU A 630 -20.75 11.09 -22.73
CA GLU A 630 -21.07 11.79 -23.98
C GLU A 630 -19.84 12.22 -24.76
N ASN A 631 -20.01 12.44 -26.06
CA ASN A 631 -18.97 12.94 -26.96
C ASN A 631 -17.66 12.15 -26.87
N THR A 632 -17.76 10.85 -26.62
CA THR A 632 -16.62 9.96 -26.35
C THR A 632 -16.70 8.75 -27.29
N ILE A 633 -15.56 8.41 -27.89
CA ILE A 633 -15.42 7.21 -28.72
C ILE A 633 -15.00 6.03 -27.84
N TYR A 634 -15.64 4.90 -28.05
CA TYR A 634 -15.33 3.65 -27.38
C TYR A 634 -15.12 2.55 -28.41
N TRP A 635 -14.17 1.65 -28.13
CA TRP A 635 -13.88 0.46 -28.90
C TRP A 635 -14.29 -0.77 -28.09
N TYR A 636 -14.87 -1.76 -28.75
CA TYR A 636 -15.38 -2.98 -28.14
C TYR A 636 -14.84 -4.21 -28.85
N ARG A 637 -14.66 -5.28 -28.09
CA ARG A 637 -14.46 -6.65 -28.57
C ARG A 637 -15.20 -7.60 -27.64
N VAL A 638 -15.63 -8.74 -28.16
CA VAL A 638 -16.38 -9.76 -27.40
C VAL A 638 -15.69 -11.10 -27.59
N ARG A 639 -15.71 -11.97 -26.58
CA ARG A 639 -15.26 -13.36 -26.68
C ARG A 639 -16.25 -14.27 -25.96
N ALA A 640 -16.39 -15.50 -26.45
CA ALA A 640 -17.15 -16.54 -25.77
C ALA A 640 -16.26 -17.18 -24.68
N ALA A 641 -16.87 -17.70 -23.63
CA ALA A 641 -16.16 -18.33 -22.52
C ALA A 641 -16.92 -19.58 -22.05
N ASN A 642 -16.18 -20.61 -21.66
CA ASN A 642 -16.72 -21.75 -20.93
C ASN A 642 -15.73 -22.25 -19.87
N PHE A 643 -16.06 -23.37 -19.26
CA PHE A 643 -15.22 -24.03 -18.26
C PHE A 643 -13.80 -24.36 -18.76
N TYR A 644 -13.63 -24.67 -20.04
CA TYR A 644 -12.37 -25.04 -20.68
C TYR A 644 -11.57 -23.84 -21.20
N GLY A 645 -12.10 -22.62 -21.04
CA GLY A 645 -11.40 -21.37 -21.32
C GLY A 645 -12.16 -20.43 -22.23
N ASP A 646 -11.48 -19.35 -22.60
CA ASP A 646 -12.02 -18.31 -23.46
C ASP A 646 -11.70 -18.60 -24.94
N SER A 647 -12.62 -18.22 -25.82
CA SER A 647 -12.37 -18.18 -27.26
C SER A 647 -11.39 -17.06 -27.62
N GLY A 648 -10.95 -17.03 -28.89
CA GLY A 648 -10.42 -15.80 -29.47
C GLY A 648 -11.44 -14.64 -29.43
N TYR A 649 -10.98 -13.41 -29.57
CA TYR A 649 -11.86 -12.24 -29.66
C TYR A 649 -12.54 -12.13 -31.03
N SER A 650 -13.71 -11.50 -31.05
CA SER A 650 -14.34 -10.96 -32.26
C SER A 650 -13.46 -9.89 -32.93
N ASN A 651 -13.93 -9.39 -34.08
CA ASN A 651 -13.42 -8.11 -34.59
C ASN A 651 -13.64 -6.99 -33.57
N ILE A 652 -12.77 -5.97 -33.60
CA ILE A 652 -12.99 -4.72 -32.85
C ILE A 652 -14.04 -3.88 -33.59
N SER A 653 -14.98 -3.29 -32.84
CA SER A 653 -16.00 -2.37 -33.35
C SER A 653 -16.02 -1.11 -32.49
N SER A 654 -16.26 0.07 -33.07
CA SER A 654 -16.28 1.32 -32.31
C SER A 654 -17.50 2.19 -32.61
N ALA A 655 -17.89 2.99 -31.63
CA ALA A 655 -18.95 3.99 -31.76
C ALA A 655 -18.63 5.21 -30.90
N ALA A 656 -19.02 6.39 -31.40
CA ALA A 656 -18.92 7.65 -30.69
C ALA A 656 -20.30 8.07 -30.16
N THR A 657 -20.42 8.29 -28.85
CA THR A 657 -21.65 8.84 -28.27
C THR A 657 -21.84 10.29 -28.75
N PRO A 658 -23.07 10.70 -29.09
CA PRO A 658 -23.33 12.08 -29.44
C PRO A 658 -23.18 13.00 -28.23
N GLN A 659 -22.82 14.26 -28.46
CA GLN A 659 -22.89 15.29 -27.44
C GLN A 659 -24.36 15.51 -27.03
N ARG A 660 -24.63 15.65 -25.73
CA ARG A 660 -25.96 15.93 -25.20
C ARG A 660 -26.43 17.29 -25.71
N LYS A 661 -27.54 17.29 -26.45
CA LYS A 661 -28.25 18.53 -26.78
C LYS A 661 -28.94 19.04 -25.51
N LEU A 662 -28.35 20.05 -24.87
CA LEU A 662 -29.05 20.86 -23.86
C LEU A 662 -30.16 21.62 -24.60
N GLY A 663 -31.43 21.27 -24.32
CA GLY A 663 -32.56 22.02 -24.84
C GLY A 663 -32.48 23.46 -24.35
N THR A 664 -32.29 24.41 -25.26
CA THR A 664 -32.53 25.83 -24.95
C THR A 664 -34.02 25.96 -24.68
N GLY A 665 -34.39 26.35 -23.45
CA GLY A 665 -35.78 26.47 -23.00
C GLY A 665 -36.56 27.57 -23.72
N LYS A 666 -36.83 27.41 -25.02
CA LYS A 666 -37.71 28.25 -25.83
C LYS A 666 -38.46 27.41 -26.85
N GLU A 667 -39.25 26.44 -26.41
CA GLU A 667 -40.35 25.90 -27.24
C GLU A 667 -41.37 25.13 -26.37
N LYS A 668 -42.38 25.86 -25.89
CA LYS A 668 -43.79 25.46 -25.66
C LYS A 668 -44.47 26.34 -24.60
N ILE A 669 -44.79 27.59 -24.95
CA ILE A 669 -45.97 28.29 -24.42
C ILE A 669 -46.57 29.11 -25.57
N LEU A 670 -47.28 28.48 -26.49
CA LEU A 670 -48.20 29.14 -27.41
C LEU A 670 -49.31 28.15 -27.79
N ALA A 671 -50.27 27.95 -26.89
CA ALA A 671 -51.65 27.51 -27.20
C ALA A 671 -52.50 27.47 -25.92
N ALA A 672 -52.95 28.64 -25.43
CA ALA A 672 -54.19 28.80 -24.64
C ALA A 672 -54.44 30.29 -24.38
N GLY A 673 -54.69 31.06 -25.44
CA GLY A 673 -55.12 32.46 -25.38
C GLY A 673 -56.38 32.66 -26.20
N GLY A 674 -57.48 32.01 -25.79
CA GLY A 674 -58.78 32.07 -26.44
C GLY A 674 -59.90 32.44 -25.47
N LYS A 675 -60.16 33.76 -25.41
CA LYS A 675 -61.43 34.47 -25.16
C LYS A 675 -62.37 34.02 -24.01
N LYS A 676 -62.47 34.89 -23.00
CA LYS A 676 -63.76 35.47 -22.57
C LYS A 676 -63.90 36.84 -23.22
N GLY A 677 -65.06 37.14 -23.80
CA GLY A 677 -65.38 38.41 -24.48
C GLY A 677 -65.74 38.21 -25.93
#